data_AF-A0A8T4HTB3-F1
#
_entry.id   AF-A0A8T4HTB3-F1
#
_cell.length_a   1.000
_cell.length_b   1.000
_cell.length_c   1.000
_cell.angle_alpha   90.00
_cell.angle_beta   90.00
_cell.angle_gamma   90.00
#
_symmetry.space_group_name_H-M   'P 1'
#
loop_
_entity.id
_entity.type
_entity.pdbx_description
1 polymer ?
#
loop_
_entity_poly.entity_id
_entity_poly.type
_entity_poly.pdbx_seq_one_letter_code
_entity_poly.pdbx_strand_id
1 'polypeptide(L)'
;EESEALRRRLERARAAEAVAPALRFHRAAHDEHVRARAAERDARARLPHSLAEAAPERLAELERELRQELGALRAAREEEPRAAGIEAELRRLDAESRADEDLLREAAEWLADWEEQRYALQRRVEDAQEAATRAEHLSGPLHPARARLQAARRRDQLAPEISTAVEARPRAREEAAEAKERWLALRERRLRGVAAELAAHLVAGEPCAVCGSTAHPDPAREEPDHVDRATEDAALAASQRAAEHRRSAEERLAALRENHTAAQAEAAGGGAVGGRGTEGSAPLQGEAEDASTEALAAAVAALEDEHAEAYRQASGTHEAREALAAAEREYAERQNARQDAERRAAARTSTRDAWQRELAALTERLAKARGEAPSVAARFTELERRVGLLSRATEAAHTAARAAERLAEAAEQLADAADRAGFRAPEDAEQAVLPESEQRELRTRLERRQAEEAAVREELADPALAAAAARPAADPEAARAVVDAAEVRLRSADAEHHAARGTVEALDGLGARAADRARRLAPLRTAYDRVARLAALAAGTSADNERRMRLESYVLAARLEQVAAAASARLGRMSSGRYTLVHSDARASGRGRSGLGLHVVDAWTGAERDTATLSGGETFFASLALALGLADVVTEEAGGTRLETLFIDEGFGSLDEQTLDEVLDVLDSLRERDRCVGIVSHVADLRQRVPAQLEVVKSRHGSALRHHAAPADG
;
A
#
# COMPACT_ATOMS: atom_id res chain seq x y z
N GLU A 1 126.09 -28.40 28.80
CA GLU A 1 126.67 -27.13 28.31
C GLU A 1 125.77 -26.43 27.28
N GLU A 2 125.28 -27.08 26.22
CA GLU A 2 124.23 -26.51 25.33
C GLU A 2 122.93 -26.17 26.11
N SER A 3 122.52 -27.02 27.06
CA SER A 3 121.39 -26.77 27.98
C SER A 3 121.55 -25.57 28.92
N GLU A 4 122.77 -25.03 29.07
CA GLU A 4 123.09 -23.98 30.05
C GLU A 4 123.18 -22.59 29.41
N ALA A 5 123.52 -22.51 28.12
CA ALA A 5 123.32 -21.31 27.30
C ALA A 5 121.84 -21.08 26.97
N LEU A 6 121.07 -22.17 26.79
CA LEU A 6 119.61 -22.15 26.64
C LEU A 6 118.90 -21.58 27.89
N ARG A 7 119.40 -21.90 29.10
CA ARG A 7 118.86 -21.37 30.38
C ARG A 7 118.99 -19.85 30.51
N ARG A 8 120.14 -19.26 30.18
CA ARG A 8 120.37 -17.79 30.30
C ARG A 8 119.53 -16.96 29.32
N ARG A 9 119.26 -17.48 28.11
CA ARG A 9 118.35 -16.86 27.14
C ARG A 9 116.88 -16.96 27.59
N LEU A 10 116.53 -18.02 28.32
CA LEU A 10 115.19 -18.21 28.93
C LEU A 10 114.95 -17.29 30.14
N GLU A 11 115.98 -16.98 30.93
CA GLU A 11 115.87 -16.07 32.09
C GLU A 11 115.55 -14.62 31.67
N ARG A 12 116.16 -14.13 30.58
CA ARG A 12 115.86 -12.79 30.03
C ARG A 12 114.48 -12.73 29.35
N ALA A 13 114.03 -13.84 28.77
CA ALA A 13 112.68 -14.00 28.22
C ALA A 13 111.58 -14.03 29.31
N ARG A 14 111.87 -14.65 30.47
CA ARG A 14 110.99 -14.65 31.65
C ARG A 14 110.80 -13.27 32.27
N ALA A 15 111.85 -12.43 32.27
CA ALA A 15 111.72 -11.04 32.68
C ALA A 15 110.80 -10.25 31.74
N ALA A 16 110.86 -10.50 30.43
CA ALA A 16 109.96 -9.89 29.43
C ALA A 16 108.51 -10.43 29.51
N GLU A 17 108.31 -11.65 30.02
CA GLU A 17 106.98 -12.25 30.22
C GLU A 17 106.12 -11.47 31.23
N ALA A 18 106.74 -10.85 32.23
CA ALA A 18 106.07 -9.97 33.19
C ALA A 18 105.51 -8.68 32.54
N VAL A 19 106.08 -8.25 31.41
CA VAL A 19 105.67 -7.06 30.64
C VAL A 19 104.68 -7.43 29.52
N ALA A 20 104.58 -8.72 29.15
CA ALA A 20 103.76 -9.19 28.03
C ALA A 20 102.25 -8.88 28.12
N PRO A 21 101.59 -8.94 29.30
CA PRO A 21 100.20 -8.50 29.42
C PRO A 21 100.00 -7.01 29.09
N ALA A 22 100.92 -6.14 29.53
CA ALA A 22 100.88 -4.71 29.24
C ALA A 22 101.16 -4.42 27.76
N LEU A 23 102.08 -5.16 27.13
CA LEU A 23 102.32 -5.08 25.67
C LEU A 23 101.10 -5.49 24.84
N ARG A 24 100.41 -6.57 25.23
CA ARG A 24 99.17 -7.00 24.55
C ARG A 24 98.04 -5.99 24.73
N PHE A 25 97.92 -5.42 25.93
CA PHE A 25 96.92 -4.39 26.22
C PHE A 25 97.19 -3.11 25.40
N HIS A 26 98.44 -2.64 25.33
CA HIS A 26 98.83 -1.50 24.50
C HIS A 26 98.60 -1.75 23.01
N ARG A 27 98.97 -2.92 22.47
CA ARG A 27 98.69 -3.28 21.06
C ARG A 27 97.19 -3.34 20.77
N ALA A 28 96.39 -3.94 21.67
CA ALA A 28 94.94 -4.00 21.52
C ALA A 28 94.30 -2.59 21.56
N ALA A 29 94.75 -1.72 22.48
CA ALA A 29 94.31 -0.33 22.56
C ALA A 29 94.73 0.49 21.33
N HIS A 30 95.93 0.24 20.78
CA HIS A 30 96.40 0.86 19.54
C HIS A 30 95.55 0.45 18.34
N ASP A 31 95.30 -0.85 18.15
CA ASP A 31 94.46 -1.35 17.05
C ASP A 31 93.00 -0.88 17.20
N GLU A 32 92.49 -0.77 18.43
CA GLU A 32 91.21 -0.16 18.72
C GLU A 32 91.19 1.34 18.35
N HIS A 33 92.22 2.10 18.72
CA HIS A 33 92.34 3.52 18.36
C HIS A 33 92.41 3.74 16.85
N VAL A 34 93.21 2.94 16.13
CA VAL A 34 93.32 3.02 14.67
C VAL A 34 91.97 2.73 14.00
N ARG A 35 91.26 1.68 14.43
CA ARG A 35 89.93 1.35 13.91
C ARG A 35 88.89 2.43 14.23
N ALA A 36 88.90 2.94 15.46
CA ALA A 36 88.00 4.01 15.87
C ALA A 36 88.26 5.32 15.11
N ARG A 37 89.53 5.67 14.85
CA ARG A 37 89.92 6.81 14.01
C ARG A 37 89.54 6.64 12.55
N ALA A 38 89.67 5.44 12.00
CA ALA A 38 89.20 5.15 10.64
C ALA A 38 87.67 5.28 10.54
N ALA A 39 86.92 4.73 11.50
CA ALA A 39 85.48 4.86 11.58
C ALA A 39 85.02 6.32 11.77
N GLU A 40 85.73 7.12 12.56
CA GLU A 40 85.48 8.56 12.70
C GLU A 40 85.67 9.30 11.38
N ARG A 41 86.78 9.04 10.65
CA ARG A 41 87.05 9.64 9.34
C ARG A 41 85.96 9.28 8.33
N ASP A 42 85.57 8.01 8.28
CA ASP A 42 84.52 7.53 7.36
C ASP A 42 83.15 8.13 7.67
N ALA A 43 82.80 8.29 8.96
CA ALA A 43 81.56 8.92 9.38
C ALA A 43 81.55 10.42 9.04
N ARG A 44 82.67 11.13 9.28
CA ARG A 44 82.84 12.55 8.96
C ARG A 44 82.87 12.83 7.45
N ALA A 45 83.40 11.91 6.64
CA ALA A 45 83.43 12.04 5.19
C ALA A 45 82.04 12.09 4.54
N ARG A 46 81.00 11.60 5.24
CA ARG A 46 79.60 11.64 4.79
C ARG A 46 78.88 12.93 5.20
N LEU A 47 79.52 13.80 5.98
CA LEU A 47 78.99 15.11 6.36
C LEU A 47 79.36 16.17 5.30
N PRO A 48 78.61 17.28 5.22
CA PRO A 48 79.03 18.45 4.45
C PRO A 48 80.42 18.93 4.86
N HIS A 49 81.19 19.47 3.92
CA HIS A 49 82.58 19.88 4.14
C HIS A 49 82.75 20.86 5.32
N SER A 50 81.78 21.74 5.55
CA SER A 50 81.76 22.68 6.68
C SER A 50 81.64 22.03 8.06
N LEU A 51 81.16 20.78 8.13
CA LEU A 51 80.95 20.04 9.37
C LEU A 51 81.94 18.88 9.56
N ALA A 52 82.70 18.52 8.51
CA ALA A 52 83.65 17.41 8.55
C ALA A 52 84.74 17.63 9.62
N GLU A 53 85.17 18.87 9.84
CA GLU A 53 86.21 19.24 10.81
C GLU A 53 85.65 19.80 12.13
N ALA A 54 84.33 19.82 12.31
CA ALA A 54 83.72 20.38 13.51
C ALA A 54 84.06 19.55 14.77
N ALA A 55 84.09 20.22 15.92
CA ALA A 55 84.26 19.56 17.22
C ALA A 55 83.07 18.61 17.51
N PRO A 56 83.29 17.47 18.20
CA PRO A 56 82.22 16.52 18.52
C PRO A 56 81.03 17.14 19.27
N GLU A 57 81.30 18.12 20.14
CA GLU A 57 80.29 18.85 20.90
C GLU A 57 79.38 19.65 19.97
N ARG A 58 79.95 20.27 18.93
CA ARG A 58 79.20 21.03 17.93
C ARG A 58 78.34 20.13 17.05
N LEU A 59 78.82 18.94 16.71
CA LEU A 59 78.05 17.94 15.98
C LEU A 59 76.86 17.45 16.83
N ALA A 60 77.07 17.20 18.12
CA ALA A 60 76.03 16.80 19.07
C ALA A 60 74.99 17.91 19.34
N GLU A 61 75.40 19.18 19.34
CA GLU A 61 74.48 20.33 19.40
C GLU A 61 73.56 20.39 18.18
N LEU A 62 74.13 20.37 16.98
CA LEU A 62 73.37 20.39 15.72
C LEU A 62 72.44 19.19 15.61
N GLU A 63 72.89 18.01 16.03
CA GLU A 63 72.06 16.80 16.10
C GLU A 63 70.84 16.99 17.01
N ARG A 64 71.01 17.61 18.18
CA ARG A 64 69.90 17.93 19.10
C ARG A 64 68.95 18.97 18.51
N GLU A 65 69.46 20.02 17.89
CA GLU A 65 68.66 21.05 17.20
C GLU A 65 67.79 20.43 16.11
N LEU A 66 68.37 19.60 15.23
CA LEU A 66 67.63 18.93 14.17
C LEU A 66 66.62 17.89 14.70
N ARG A 67 66.91 17.22 15.82
CA ARG A 67 65.94 16.33 16.48
C ARG A 67 64.74 17.10 17.06
N GLN A 68 64.96 18.30 17.60
CA GLN A 68 63.86 19.16 18.05
C GLN A 68 62.99 19.60 16.88
N GLU A 69 63.61 19.97 15.76
CA GLU A 69 62.90 20.32 14.52
C GLU A 69 62.09 19.13 13.96
N LEU A 70 62.66 17.92 13.93
CA LEU A 70 61.93 16.69 13.57
C LEU A 70 60.73 16.44 14.49
N GLY A 71 60.89 16.69 15.80
CA GLY A 71 59.80 16.60 16.76
C GLY A 71 58.65 17.56 16.44
N ALA A 72 58.97 18.80 16.07
CA ALA A 72 57.98 19.80 15.66
C ALA A 72 57.27 19.45 14.34
N LEU A 73 57.98 18.80 13.39
CA LEU A 73 57.41 18.43 12.08
C LEU A 73 56.54 17.16 12.12
N ARG A 74 56.62 16.34 13.17
CA ARG A 74 55.87 15.07 13.26
C ARG A 74 54.36 15.29 13.15
N ALA A 75 53.81 16.26 13.87
CA ALA A 75 52.39 16.59 13.83
C ALA A 75 51.95 17.06 12.43
N ALA A 76 52.75 17.92 11.78
CA ALA A 76 52.45 18.40 10.43
C ALA A 76 52.51 17.28 9.37
N ARG A 77 53.38 16.27 9.54
CA ARG A 77 53.44 15.11 8.65
C ARG A 77 52.16 14.26 8.71
N GLU A 78 51.56 14.13 9.90
CA GLU A 78 50.31 13.40 10.09
C GLU A 78 49.10 14.16 9.50
N GLU A 79 49.20 15.48 9.35
CA GLU A 79 48.16 16.34 8.76
C GLU A 79 48.14 16.34 7.22
N GLU A 80 49.24 15.98 6.55
CA GLU A 80 49.29 15.87 5.07
C GLU A 80 48.22 14.93 4.47
N PRO A 81 48.07 13.67 4.93
CA PRO A 81 47.00 12.79 4.42
C PRO A 81 45.60 13.30 4.80
N ARG A 82 45.47 14.02 5.92
CA ARG A 82 44.19 14.63 6.33
C ARG A 82 43.75 15.72 5.34
N ALA A 83 44.67 16.59 4.91
CA ALA A 83 44.38 17.61 3.90
C ALA A 83 43.95 16.98 2.57
N ALA A 84 44.66 15.94 2.11
CA ALA A 84 44.28 15.20 0.89
C ALA A 84 42.91 14.51 1.02
N GLY A 85 42.59 13.99 2.21
CA GLY A 85 41.27 13.44 2.52
C GLY A 85 40.16 14.48 2.45
N ILE A 86 40.37 15.67 3.02
CA ILE A 86 39.44 16.80 2.95
C ILE A 86 39.19 17.24 1.50
N GLU A 87 40.23 17.31 0.67
CA GLU A 87 40.07 17.63 -0.76
C GLU A 87 39.24 16.59 -1.51
N ALA A 88 39.39 15.30 -1.18
CA ALA A 88 38.57 14.24 -1.76
C ALA A 88 37.11 14.34 -1.34
N GLU A 89 36.84 14.65 -0.06
CA GLU A 89 35.50 14.88 0.47
C GLU A 89 34.83 16.10 -0.18
N LEU A 90 35.56 17.21 -0.37
CA LEU A 90 35.08 18.38 -1.09
C LEU A 90 34.68 18.05 -2.53
N ARG A 91 35.51 17.28 -3.27
CA ARG A 91 35.16 16.83 -4.63
C ARG A 91 33.89 15.97 -4.65
N ARG A 92 33.69 15.10 -3.65
CA ARG A 92 32.46 14.31 -3.53
C ARG A 92 31.25 15.21 -3.26
N LEU A 93 31.37 16.13 -2.30
CA LEU A 93 30.31 17.09 -1.97
C LEU A 93 29.93 17.97 -3.17
N ASP A 94 30.88 18.38 -4.00
CA ASP A 94 30.62 19.16 -5.20
C ASP A 94 29.87 18.36 -6.28
N ALA A 95 30.19 17.07 -6.45
CA ALA A 95 29.44 16.19 -7.34
C ALA A 95 27.99 15.96 -6.84
N GLU A 96 27.83 15.74 -5.54
CA GLU A 96 26.51 15.60 -4.91
C GLU A 96 25.69 16.91 -4.98
N SER A 97 26.32 18.08 -4.84
CA SER A 97 25.68 19.39 -4.99
C SER A 97 25.14 19.58 -6.41
N ARG A 98 25.93 19.24 -7.43
CA ARG A 98 25.50 19.33 -8.83
C ARG A 98 24.30 18.44 -9.12
N ALA A 99 24.30 17.21 -8.60
CA ALA A 99 23.17 16.30 -8.77
C ALA A 99 21.88 16.84 -8.13
N ASP A 100 21.98 17.46 -6.95
CA ASP A 100 20.81 18.09 -6.32
C ASP A 100 20.40 19.38 -7.06
N GLU A 101 21.34 20.17 -7.60
CA GLU A 101 21.03 21.33 -8.46
C GLU A 101 20.30 20.92 -9.76
N ASP A 102 20.71 19.82 -10.38
CA ASP A 102 20.03 19.26 -11.55
C ASP A 102 18.60 18.80 -11.20
N LEU A 103 18.43 18.07 -10.09
CA LEU A 103 17.11 17.64 -9.61
C LEU A 103 16.20 18.84 -9.31
N LEU A 104 16.72 19.88 -8.66
CA LEU A 104 15.97 21.10 -8.38
C LEU A 104 15.53 21.81 -9.67
N ARG A 105 16.38 21.84 -10.69
CA ARG A 105 16.06 22.40 -12.01
C ARG A 105 14.94 21.63 -12.69
N GLU A 106 15.08 20.31 -12.80
CA GLU A 106 14.06 19.42 -13.40
C GLU A 106 12.71 19.50 -12.67
N ALA A 107 12.73 19.56 -11.34
CA ALA A 107 11.53 19.72 -10.54
C ALA A 107 10.89 21.10 -10.77
N ALA A 108 11.68 22.17 -10.84
CA ALA A 108 11.17 23.52 -11.11
C ALA A 108 10.56 23.66 -12.50
N GLU A 109 11.18 23.10 -13.53
CA GLU A 109 10.66 23.08 -14.91
C GLU A 109 9.32 22.34 -14.98
N TRP A 110 9.21 21.16 -14.37
CA TRP A 110 7.95 20.42 -14.37
C TRP A 110 6.83 21.12 -13.57
N LEU A 111 7.18 21.71 -12.42
CA LEU A 111 6.21 22.41 -11.56
C LEU A 111 5.72 23.74 -12.17
N ALA A 112 6.43 24.31 -13.15
CA ALA A 112 6.01 25.55 -13.80
C ALA A 112 4.66 25.39 -14.52
N ASP A 113 4.44 24.24 -15.16
CA ASP A 113 3.23 23.96 -15.95
C ASP A 113 2.13 23.23 -15.14
N TRP A 114 2.37 22.96 -13.85
CA TRP A 114 1.47 22.16 -13.03
C TRP A 114 0.06 22.76 -12.90
N GLU A 115 -0.05 24.07 -12.67
CA GLU A 115 -1.34 24.73 -12.48
C GLU A 115 -2.23 24.63 -13.73
N GLU A 116 -1.63 24.76 -14.92
CA GLU A 116 -2.33 24.60 -16.20
C GLU A 116 -2.79 23.15 -16.41
N GLN A 117 -1.91 22.17 -16.14
CA GLN A 117 -2.24 20.76 -16.24
C GLN A 117 -3.34 20.35 -15.24
N ARG A 118 -3.25 20.81 -13.99
CA ARG A 118 -4.25 20.56 -12.95
C ARG A 118 -5.60 21.13 -13.36
N TYR A 119 -5.63 22.36 -13.85
CA TYR A 119 -6.86 22.98 -14.33
C TYR A 119 -7.49 22.19 -15.49
N ALA A 120 -6.69 21.78 -16.49
CA ALA A 120 -7.19 20.97 -17.61
C ALA A 120 -7.77 19.62 -17.14
N LEU A 121 -7.13 18.95 -16.18
CA LEU A 121 -7.63 17.70 -15.62
C LEU A 121 -8.89 17.89 -14.77
N GLN A 122 -8.96 18.95 -13.97
CA GLN A 122 -10.16 19.33 -13.21
C GLN A 122 -11.35 19.61 -14.14
N ARG A 123 -11.13 20.39 -15.19
CA ARG A 123 -12.14 20.66 -16.23
C ARG A 123 -12.66 19.37 -16.87
N ARG A 124 -11.78 18.42 -17.20
CA ARG A 124 -12.19 17.10 -17.73
C ARG A 124 -13.06 16.31 -16.75
N VAL A 125 -12.79 16.40 -15.44
CA VAL A 125 -13.61 15.75 -14.41
C VAL A 125 -14.98 16.43 -14.32
N GLU A 126 -15.02 17.76 -14.29
CA GLU A 126 -16.26 18.55 -14.28
C GLU A 126 -17.13 18.23 -15.49
N ASP A 127 -16.58 18.28 -16.71
CA ASP A 127 -17.30 18.01 -17.95
C ASP A 127 -17.87 16.57 -17.97
N ALA A 128 -17.12 15.58 -17.48
CA ALA A 128 -17.58 14.20 -17.38
C ALA A 128 -18.69 14.01 -16.33
N GLN A 129 -18.62 14.74 -15.20
CA GLN A 129 -19.68 14.75 -14.18
C GLN A 129 -20.97 15.40 -14.70
N GLU A 130 -20.86 16.53 -15.38
CA GLU A 130 -22.00 17.20 -16.02
C GLU A 130 -22.66 16.27 -17.05
N ALA A 131 -21.88 15.55 -17.84
CA ALA A 131 -22.38 14.55 -18.78
C ALA A 131 -23.09 13.38 -18.06
N ALA A 132 -22.57 12.92 -16.92
CA ALA A 132 -23.21 11.88 -16.10
C ALA A 132 -24.57 12.34 -15.56
N THR A 133 -24.65 13.55 -15.01
CA THR A 133 -25.93 14.14 -14.57
C THR A 133 -26.91 14.30 -15.74
N ARG A 134 -26.43 14.71 -16.91
CA ARG A 134 -27.26 14.84 -18.12
C ARG A 134 -27.78 13.48 -18.58
N ALA A 135 -26.96 12.44 -18.58
CA ALA A 135 -27.37 11.08 -18.95
C ALA A 135 -28.44 10.55 -17.98
N GLU A 136 -28.28 10.77 -16.68
CA GLU A 136 -29.29 10.41 -15.67
C GLU A 136 -30.61 11.17 -15.89
N HIS A 137 -30.54 12.48 -16.15
CA HIS A 137 -31.71 13.30 -16.44
C HIS A 137 -32.45 12.84 -17.70
N LEU A 138 -31.73 12.47 -18.76
CA LEU A 138 -32.30 11.97 -20.02
C LEU A 138 -32.86 10.55 -19.90
N SER A 139 -32.36 9.71 -18.99
CA SER A 139 -32.87 8.36 -18.75
C SER A 139 -34.32 8.36 -18.25
N GLY A 140 -34.68 9.32 -17.40
CA GLY A 140 -36.02 9.52 -16.86
C GLY A 140 -37.14 9.60 -17.91
N PRO A 141 -37.11 10.57 -18.86
CA PRO A 141 -38.11 10.71 -19.91
C PRO A 141 -38.03 9.63 -21.00
N LEU A 142 -36.92 8.91 -21.12
CA LEU A 142 -36.71 7.92 -22.18
C LEU A 142 -37.65 6.70 -22.04
N HIS A 143 -37.86 6.22 -20.81
CA HIS A 143 -38.76 5.10 -20.53
C HIS A 143 -40.23 5.41 -20.89
N PRO A 144 -40.86 6.50 -20.40
CA PRO A 144 -42.22 6.85 -20.78
C PRO A 144 -42.33 7.19 -22.28
N ALA A 145 -41.32 7.80 -22.89
CA ALA A 145 -41.32 8.05 -24.34
C ALA A 145 -41.37 6.73 -25.16
N ARG A 146 -40.57 5.72 -24.77
CA ARG A 146 -40.61 4.38 -25.38
C ARG A 146 -41.96 3.69 -25.17
N ALA A 147 -42.55 3.80 -23.98
CA ALA A 147 -43.87 3.24 -23.67
C ALA A 147 -44.96 3.86 -24.57
N ARG A 148 -44.95 5.19 -24.73
CA ARG A 148 -45.87 5.91 -25.63
C ARG A 148 -45.72 5.49 -27.09
N LEU A 149 -44.49 5.31 -27.56
CA LEU A 149 -44.24 4.81 -28.93
C LEU A 149 -44.79 3.39 -29.13
N GLN A 150 -44.61 2.50 -28.15
CA GLN A 150 -45.15 1.13 -28.24
C GLN A 150 -46.68 1.11 -28.22
N ALA A 151 -47.30 1.97 -27.42
CA ALA A 151 -48.75 2.14 -27.40
C ALA A 151 -49.29 2.67 -28.74
N ALA A 152 -48.61 3.66 -29.34
CA ALA A 152 -48.97 4.19 -30.67
C ALA A 152 -48.86 3.13 -31.77
N ARG A 153 -47.81 2.30 -31.74
CA ARG A 153 -47.67 1.14 -32.64
C ARG A 153 -48.80 0.13 -32.46
N ARG A 154 -49.20 -0.15 -31.22
CA ARG A 154 -50.32 -1.07 -30.92
C ARG A 154 -51.66 -0.51 -31.40
N ARG A 155 -51.92 0.79 -31.22
CA ARG A 155 -53.09 1.49 -31.79
C ARG A 155 -53.14 1.27 -33.30
N ASP A 156 -52.06 1.59 -34.00
CA ASP A 156 -52.01 1.53 -35.46
C ASP A 156 -52.16 0.09 -35.99
N GLN A 157 -51.67 -0.92 -35.24
CA GLN A 157 -51.88 -2.34 -35.54
C GLN A 157 -53.33 -2.80 -35.34
N LEU A 158 -54.02 -2.30 -34.32
CA LEU A 158 -55.41 -2.68 -34.01
C LEU A 158 -56.43 -2.03 -34.94
N ALA A 159 -56.13 -0.86 -35.52
CA ALA A 159 -57.01 -0.15 -36.44
C ALA A 159 -57.50 -0.99 -37.64
N PRO A 160 -56.64 -1.68 -38.42
CA PRO A 160 -57.09 -2.56 -39.52
C PRO A 160 -57.86 -3.79 -39.03
N GLU A 161 -57.53 -4.33 -37.85
CA GLU A 161 -58.26 -5.45 -37.25
C GLU A 161 -59.69 -5.06 -36.86
N ILE A 162 -59.87 -3.85 -36.31
CA ILE A 162 -61.19 -3.28 -36.03
C ILE A 162 -61.98 -3.09 -37.32
N SER A 163 -61.37 -2.52 -38.36
CA SER A 163 -62.03 -2.34 -39.66
C SER A 163 -62.56 -3.67 -40.20
N THR A 164 -61.73 -4.72 -40.17
CA THR A 164 -62.10 -6.08 -40.58
C THR A 164 -63.24 -6.65 -39.72
N ALA A 165 -63.19 -6.49 -38.40
CA ALA A 165 -64.23 -6.98 -37.49
C ALA A 165 -65.56 -6.23 -37.64
N VAL A 166 -65.52 -4.92 -37.95
CA VAL A 166 -66.70 -4.10 -38.23
C VAL A 166 -67.42 -4.59 -39.49
N GLU A 167 -66.67 -4.97 -40.53
CA GLU A 167 -67.24 -5.53 -41.78
C GLU A 167 -67.79 -6.95 -41.61
N ALA A 168 -67.17 -7.77 -40.74
CA ALA A 168 -67.62 -9.14 -40.47
C ALA A 168 -68.92 -9.20 -39.64
N ARG A 169 -69.13 -8.25 -38.73
CA ARG A 169 -70.30 -8.18 -37.84
C ARG A 169 -71.66 -8.22 -38.58
N PRO A 170 -71.95 -7.36 -39.58
CA PRO A 170 -73.22 -7.41 -40.29
C PRO A 170 -73.45 -8.74 -41.00
N ARG A 171 -72.41 -9.34 -41.62
CA ARG A 171 -72.51 -10.66 -42.25
C ARG A 171 -72.90 -11.75 -41.27
N ALA A 172 -72.22 -11.82 -40.12
CA ALA A 172 -72.56 -12.79 -39.07
C ALA A 172 -73.96 -12.56 -38.48
N ARG A 173 -74.43 -11.29 -38.44
CA ARG A 173 -75.78 -10.94 -38.00
C ARG A 173 -76.85 -11.35 -39.01
N GLU A 174 -76.60 -11.14 -40.30
CA GLU A 174 -77.46 -11.56 -41.41
C GLU A 174 -77.54 -13.10 -41.47
N GLU A 175 -76.42 -13.81 -41.46
CA GLU A 175 -76.37 -15.28 -41.40
C GLU A 175 -77.17 -15.85 -40.21
N ALA A 176 -77.05 -15.24 -39.03
CA ALA A 176 -77.81 -15.65 -37.85
C ALA A 176 -79.30 -15.38 -37.99
N ALA A 177 -79.69 -14.26 -38.62
CA ALA A 177 -81.09 -13.92 -38.88
C ALA A 177 -81.72 -14.87 -39.92
N GLU A 178 -81.03 -15.10 -41.04
CA GLU A 178 -81.47 -16.02 -42.10
C GLU A 178 -81.59 -17.46 -41.60
N ALA A 179 -80.59 -17.95 -40.86
CA ALA A 179 -80.63 -19.29 -40.28
C ALA A 179 -81.77 -19.43 -39.26
N LYS A 180 -82.08 -18.37 -38.50
CA LYS A 180 -83.20 -18.34 -37.56
C LYS A 180 -84.54 -18.34 -38.28
N GLU A 181 -84.70 -17.51 -39.31
CA GLU A 181 -85.90 -17.46 -40.14
C GLU A 181 -86.15 -18.79 -40.85
N ARG A 182 -85.10 -19.39 -41.43
CA ARG A 182 -85.17 -20.71 -42.05
C ARG A 182 -85.61 -21.80 -41.07
N TRP A 183 -85.08 -21.80 -39.85
CA TRP A 183 -85.52 -22.72 -38.80
C TRP A 183 -87.00 -22.50 -38.42
N LEU A 184 -87.42 -21.24 -38.22
CA LEU A 184 -88.81 -20.92 -37.92
C LEU A 184 -89.77 -21.35 -39.04
N ALA A 185 -89.40 -21.11 -40.30
CA ALA A 185 -90.19 -21.51 -41.46
C ALA A 185 -90.27 -23.04 -41.63
N LEU A 186 -89.18 -23.77 -41.35
CA LEU A 186 -89.18 -25.24 -41.34
C LEU A 186 -90.02 -25.80 -40.19
N ARG A 187 -89.92 -25.21 -39.00
CA ARG A 187 -90.72 -25.56 -37.83
C ARG A 187 -92.21 -25.31 -38.06
N GLU A 188 -92.57 -24.20 -38.67
CA GLU A 188 -93.97 -23.88 -38.99
C GLU A 188 -94.54 -24.85 -40.04
N ARG A 189 -93.78 -25.14 -41.11
CA ARG A 189 -94.18 -26.16 -42.10
C ARG A 189 -94.37 -27.54 -41.48
N ARG A 190 -93.44 -27.95 -40.60
CA ARG A 190 -93.59 -29.20 -39.85
C ARG A 190 -94.85 -29.17 -39.00
N LEU A 191 -95.08 -28.14 -38.18
CA LEU A 191 -96.28 -27.98 -37.35
C LEU A 191 -97.58 -28.08 -38.16
N ARG A 192 -97.62 -27.51 -39.38
CA ARG A 192 -98.76 -27.67 -40.31
C ARG A 192 -98.93 -29.11 -40.79
N GLY A 193 -97.84 -29.86 -40.97
CA GLY A 193 -97.81 -31.26 -41.37
C GLY A 193 -97.84 -32.30 -40.23
N VAL A 194 -97.87 -31.89 -38.96
CA VAL A 194 -97.80 -32.82 -37.80
C VAL A 194 -98.98 -33.81 -37.78
N ALA A 195 -100.14 -33.42 -38.30
CA ALA A 195 -101.29 -34.32 -38.42
C ALA A 195 -100.97 -35.52 -39.34
N ALA A 196 -100.18 -35.33 -40.40
CA ALA A 196 -99.74 -36.41 -41.28
C ALA A 196 -98.66 -37.30 -40.63
N GLU A 197 -97.69 -36.73 -39.90
CA GLU A 197 -96.68 -37.51 -39.14
C GLU A 197 -97.37 -38.43 -38.11
N LEU A 198 -98.34 -37.89 -37.37
CA LEU A 198 -99.10 -38.65 -36.37
C LEU A 198 -100.01 -39.70 -37.02
N ALA A 199 -100.58 -39.39 -38.20
CA ALA A 199 -101.40 -40.32 -38.96
C ALA A 199 -100.60 -41.48 -39.58
N ALA A 200 -99.34 -41.26 -39.97
CA ALA A 200 -98.44 -42.29 -40.49
C ALA A 200 -98.12 -43.40 -39.46
N HIS A 201 -98.32 -43.11 -38.16
CA HIS A 201 -98.15 -44.06 -37.07
C HIS A 201 -99.47 -44.74 -36.64
N LEU A 202 -100.57 -44.54 -37.36
CA LEU A 202 -101.84 -45.22 -37.09
C LEU A 202 -101.84 -46.65 -37.62
N VAL A 203 -102.04 -47.62 -36.74
CA VAL A 203 -102.22 -49.04 -37.08
C VAL A 203 -103.71 -49.39 -37.02
N ALA A 204 -104.24 -50.01 -38.07
CA ALA A 204 -105.65 -50.37 -38.14
C ALA A 204 -106.06 -51.30 -36.98
N GLY A 205 -107.01 -50.87 -36.16
CA GLY A 205 -107.51 -51.62 -35.00
C GLY A 205 -106.91 -51.23 -33.65
N GLU A 206 -105.84 -50.44 -33.60
CA GLU A 206 -105.27 -49.92 -32.35
C GLU A 206 -105.81 -48.52 -32.01
N PRO A 207 -106.03 -48.19 -30.71
CA PRO A 207 -106.51 -46.88 -30.32
C PRO A 207 -105.44 -45.81 -30.56
N CYS A 208 -105.80 -44.75 -31.29
CA CYS A 208 -104.92 -43.61 -31.55
C CYS A 208 -104.51 -42.89 -30.25
N ALA A 209 -103.23 -42.56 -30.12
CA ALA A 209 -102.67 -41.90 -28.94
C ALA A 209 -103.17 -40.46 -28.69
N VAL A 210 -103.77 -39.81 -29.69
CA VAL A 210 -104.27 -38.43 -29.57
C VAL A 210 -105.75 -38.38 -29.16
N CYS A 211 -106.59 -39.22 -29.77
CA CYS A 211 -108.05 -39.17 -29.58
C CYS A 211 -108.70 -40.49 -29.10
N GLY A 212 -107.96 -41.61 -29.09
CA GLY A 212 -108.44 -42.92 -28.62
C GLY A 212 -109.26 -43.76 -29.61
N SER A 213 -109.52 -43.27 -30.83
CA SER A 213 -110.29 -44.01 -31.86
C SER A 213 -109.48 -45.13 -32.53
N THR A 214 -110.13 -46.24 -32.89
CA THR A 214 -109.55 -47.38 -33.63
C THR A 214 -109.79 -47.32 -35.15
N ALA A 215 -110.52 -46.32 -35.65
CA ALA A 215 -110.86 -46.17 -37.06
C ALA A 215 -110.67 -44.72 -37.55
N HIS A 216 -109.94 -44.56 -38.66
CA HIS A 216 -109.67 -43.27 -39.33
C HIS A 216 -109.93 -43.44 -40.84
N PRO A 217 -111.10 -43.01 -41.35
CA PRO A 217 -111.50 -43.26 -42.73
C PRO A 217 -110.80 -42.37 -43.76
N ASP A 218 -110.26 -41.22 -43.35
CA ASP A 218 -109.46 -40.33 -44.20
C ASP A 218 -108.24 -39.79 -43.41
N PRO A 219 -107.21 -40.63 -43.16
CA PRO A 219 -106.02 -40.20 -42.44
C PRO A 219 -105.26 -39.16 -43.25
N ALA A 220 -104.80 -38.11 -42.57
CA ALA A 220 -103.99 -37.06 -43.18
C ALA A 220 -102.76 -37.67 -43.86
N ARG A 221 -102.50 -37.28 -45.10
CA ARG A 221 -101.37 -37.78 -45.91
C ARG A 221 -100.28 -36.74 -45.96
N GLU A 222 -99.04 -37.20 -46.06
CA GLU A 222 -97.89 -36.32 -46.26
C GLU A 222 -98.05 -35.57 -47.59
N GLU A 223 -98.02 -34.23 -47.51
CA GLU A 223 -97.93 -33.37 -48.69
C GLU A 223 -96.48 -33.33 -49.21
N PRO A 224 -96.24 -33.04 -50.49
CA PRO A 224 -94.88 -33.02 -51.07
C PRO A 224 -93.89 -32.04 -50.42
N ASP A 225 -94.34 -31.04 -49.66
CA ASP A 225 -93.51 -30.07 -48.89
C ASP A 225 -93.46 -30.40 -47.38
N HIS A 226 -93.68 -31.67 -47.02
CA HIS A 226 -93.58 -32.12 -45.64
C HIS A 226 -92.12 -32.08 -45.14
N VAL A 227 -91.92 -31.59 -43.91
CA VAL A 227 -90.59 -31.42 -43.28
C VAL A 227 -90.50 -32.36 -42.09
N ASP A 228 -89.53 -33.27 -42.10
CA ASP A 228 -89.30 -34.21 -41.01
C ASP A 228 -88.57 -33.58 -39.80
N ARG A 229 -88.59 -34.28 -38.67
CA ARG A 229 -87.91 -33.84 -37.43
C ARG A 229 -86.40 -33.68 -37.60
N ALA A 230 -85.76 -34.56 -38.38
CA ALA A 230 -84.31 -34.50 -38.62
C ALA A 230 -83.89 -33.21 -39.36
N THR A 231 -84.72 -32.75 -40.31
CA THR A 231 -84.51 -31.50 -41.04
C THR A 231 -84.74 -30.27 -40.14
N GLU A 232 -85.74 -30.29 -39.25
CA GLU A 232 -85.94 -29.24 -38.23
C GLU A 232 -84.73 -29.16 -37.28
N ASP A 233 -84.28 -30.29 -36.74
CA ASP A 233 -83.16 -30.36 -35.80
C ASP A 233 -81.84 -29.92 -36.46
N ALA A 234 -81.61 -30.26 -37.73
CA ALA A 234 -80.45 -29.77 -38.50
C ALA A 234 -80.50 -28.24 -38.71
N ALA A 235 -81.69 -27.69 -38.96
CA ALA A 235 -81.88 -26.24 -39.09
C ALA A 235 -81.74 -25.51 -37.74
N LEU A 236 -82.19 -26.12 -36.64
CA LEU A 236 -81.97 -25.61 -35.29
C LEU A 236 -80.48 -25.56 -34.95
N ALA A 237 -79.74 -26.64 -35.23
CA ALA A 237 -78.30 -26.69 -35.02
C ALA A 237 -77.55 -25.66 -35.90
N ALA A 238 -78.00 -25.45 -37.14
CA ALA A 238 -77.47 -24.39 -38.01
C ALA A 238 -77.74 -22.98 -37.44
N SER A 239 -78.95 -22.73 -36.95
CA SER A 239 -79.32 -21.46 -36.29
C SER A 239 -78.49 -21.21 -35.02
N GLN A 240 -78.24 -22.24 -34.20
CA GLN A 240 -77.40 -22.15 -33.01
C GLN A 240 -75.94 -21.85 -33.37
N ARG A 241 -75.35 -22.52 -34.37
CA ARG A 241 -73.99 -22.23 -34.85
C ARG A 241 -73.86 -20.80 -35.38
N ALA A 242 -74.82 -20.33 -36.16
CA ALA A 242 -74.81 -18.96 -36.68
C ALA A 242 -74.98 -17.92 -35.56
N ALA A 243 -75.80 -18.20 -34.54
CA ALA A 243 -75.93 -17.33 -33.36
C ALA A 243 -74.64 -17.26 -32.52
N GLU A 244 -73.91 -18.38 -32.42
CA GLU A 244 -72.60 -18.42 -31.76
C GLU A 244 -71.53 -17.67 -32.57
N HIS A 245 -71.52 -17.82 -33.90
CA HIS A 245 -70.66 -17.06 -34.81
C HIS A 245 -70.88 -15.55 -34.67
N ARG A 246 -72.14 -15.11 -34.63
CA ARG A 246 -72.50 -13.71 -34.36
C ARG A 246 -71.97 -13.23 -33.00
N ARG A 247 -72.20 -14.00 -31.93
CA ARG A 247 -71.75 -13.64 -30.59
C ARG A 247 -70.23 -13.49 -30.53
N SER A 248 -69.50 -14.45 -31.09
CA SER A 248 -68.04 -14.41 -31.17
C SER A 248 -67.53 -13.20 -31.96
N ALA A 249 -68.19 -12.85 -33.07
CA ALA A 249 -67.84 -11.66 -33.85
C ALA A 249 -68.10 -10.35 -33.08
N GLU A 250 -69.19 -10.27 -32.30
CA GLU A 250 -69.52 -9.12 -31.44
C GLU A 250 -68.53 -8.98 -30.27
N GLU A 251 -68.22 -10.08 -29.57
CA GLU A 251 -67.23 -10.12 -28.48
C GLU A 251 -65.83 -9.75 -28.98
N ARG A 252 -65.42 -10.28 -30.15
CA ARG A 252 -64.13 -9.93 -30.77
C ARG A 252 -64.05 -8.45 -31.11
N LEU A 253 -65.10 -7.87 -31.69
CA LEU A 253 -65.12 -6.44 -32.00
C LEU A 253 -65.08 -5.58 -30.73
N ALA A 254 -65.78 -5.99 -29.67
CA ALA A 254 -65.75 -5.30 -28.38
C ALA A 254 -64.34 -5.31 -27.76
N ALA A 255 -63.69 -6.48 -27.71
CA ALA A 255 -62.34 -6.62 -27.18
C ALA A 255 -61.30 -5.82 -28.00
N LEU A 256 -61.39 -5.85 -29.33
CA LEU A 256 -60.50 -5.06 -30.18
C LEU A 256 -60.67 -3.55 -29.97
N ARG A 257 -61.91 -3.07 -29.83
CA ARG A 257 -62.19 -1.65 -29.53
C ARG A 257 -61.67 -1.25 -28.16
N GLU A 258 -61.89 -2.06 -27.14
CA GLU A 258 -61.37 -1.81 -25.79
C GLU A 258 -59.84 -1.69 -25.80
N ASN A 259 -59.15 -2.66 -26.42
CA ASN A 259 -57.69 -2.64 -26.55
C ASN A 259 -57.18 -1.45 -27.37
N HIS A 260 -57.90 -1.04 -28.42
CA HIS A 260 -57.53 0.14 -29.22
C HIS A 260 -57.73 1.43 -28.44
N THR A 261 -58.81 1.55 -27.65
CA THR A 261 -59.02 2.72 -26.78
C THR A 261 -57.97 2.79 -25.67
N ALA A 262 -57.57 1.67 -25.09
CA ALA A 262 -56.48 1.61 -24.12
C ALA A 262 -55.14 2.01 -24.76
N ALA A 263 -54.83 1.49 -25.95
CA ALA A 263 -53.62 1.85 -26.70
C ALA A 263 -53.61 3.34 -27.14
N GLN A 264 -54.76 3.90 -27.53
CA GLN A 264 -54.90 5.33 -27.81
C GLN A 264 -54.64 6.19 -26.57
N ALA A 265 -55.23 5.81 -25.43
CA ALA A 265 -55.01 6.52 -24.18
C ALA A 265 -53.52 6.48 -23.78
N GLU A 266 -52.89 5.30 -23.80
CA GLU A 266 -51.46 5.14 -23.53
C GLU A 266 -50.56 5.95 -24.49
N ALA A 267 -50.88 6.00 -25.79
CA ALA A 267 -50.13 6.76 -26.79
C ALA A 267 -50.24 8.29 -26.59
N ALA A 268 -51.44 8.77 -26.27
CA ALA A 268 -51.72 10.16 -25.94
C ALA A 268 -51.06 10.61 -24.62
N GLY A 269 -50.49 9.67 -23.86
CA GLY A 269 -49.89 9.93 -22.56
C GLY A 269 -50.87 9.77 -21.39
N GLY A 270 -52.10 9.31 -21.64
CA GLY A 270 -53.13 8.98 -20.64
C GLY A 270 -53.16 7.49 -20.26
N GLY A 271 -52.01 6.80 -20.38
CA GLY A 271 -51.89 5.39 -20.03
C GLY A 271 -51.89 5.17 -18.53
N ALA A 272 -52.97 4.57 -18.04
CA ALA A 272 -53.21 4.07 -16.69
C ALA A 272 -51.93 3.86 -15.84
N VAL A 273 -51.73 4.79 -14.91
CA VAL A 273 -50.96 4.61 -13.68
C VAL A 273 -51.65 3.54 -12.84
N GLY A 274 -51.39 2.27 -13.16
CA GLY A 274 -51.60 1.11 -12.30
C GLY A 274 -50.49 1.03 -11.25
N GLY A 275 -50.36 2.07 -10.44
CA GLY A 275 -49.32 2.21 -9.41
C GLY A 275 -49.26 3.65 -8.91
N ARG A 276 -50.15 3.97 -7.96
CA ARG A 276 -50.28 5.24 -7.23
C ARG A 276 -49.03 6.15 -7.33
N GLY A 277 -49.18 7.28 -8.01
CA GLY A 277 -48.21 8.38 -7.98
C GLY A 277 -48.21 9.20 -9.25
N THR A 278 -48.45 10.50 -9.10
CA THR A 278 -48.12 11.61 -10.01
C THR A 278 -48.80 11.66 -11.39
N GLU A 279 -49.87 12.47 -11.49
CA GLU A 279 -50.11 13.31 -12.67
C GLU A 279 -50.52 14.73 -12.24
N GLY A 280 -49.55 15.63 -12.29
CA GLY A 280 -49.80 17.04 -12.58
C GLY A 280 -49.49 17.26 -14.06
N SER A 281 -50.49 17.09 -14.92
CA SER A 281 -50.55 17.77 -16.21
C SER A 281 -52.00 17.78 -16.70
N ALA A 282 -52.52 19.00 -16.85
CA ALA A 282 -53.90 19.34 -17.19
C ALA A 282 -54.42 18.65 -18.47
N PRO A 283 -55.74 18.40 -18.59
CA PRO A 283 -56.38 18.29 -19.89
C PRO A 283 -56.61 19.71 -20.40
N LEU A 284 -55.64 20.23 -21.14
CA LEU A 284 -55.93 21.17 -22.20
C LEU A 284 -56.92 20.45 -23.13
N GLN A 285 -58.15 20.96 -23.22
CA GLN A 285 -58.96 20.83 -24.42
C GLN A 285 -58.29 21.65 -25.54
N GLY A 286 -57.07 21.26 -25.90
CA GLY A 286 -56.54 21.45 -27.24
C GLY A 286 -56.74 20.12 -27.94
N GLU A 287 -57.06 20.17 -29.22
CA GLU A 287 -57.01 19.02 -30.11
C GLU A 287 -55.72 18.24 -29.78
N ALA A 288 -55.85 17.11 -29.09
CA ALA A 288 -54.74 16.19 -28.91
C ALA A 288 -54.47 15.67 -30.31
N GLU A 289 -53.59 16.36 -31.03
CA GLU A 289 -53.06 15.87 -32.29
C GLU A 289 -52.65 14.43 -32.03
N ASP A 290 -53.29 13.50 -32.74
CA ASP A 290 -52.92 12.09 -32.75
C ASP A 290 -51.45 12.05 -33.16
N ALA A 291 -50.55 12.09 -32.17
CA ALA A 291 -49.13 12.11 -32.43
C ALA A 291 -48.84 10.86 -33.26
N SER A 292 -48.36 11.07 -34.48
CA SER A 292 -48.13 9.97 -35.39
C SER A 292 -47.06 9.06 -34.79
N THR A 293 -47.17 7.77 -35.05
CA THR A 293 -46.14 6.81 -34.63
C THR A 293 -44.76 7.22 -35.14
N GLU A 294 -44.70 7.89 -36.29
CA GLU A 294 -43.48 8.45 -36.87
C GLU A 294 -42.91 9.63 -36.05
N ALA A 295 -43.76 10.56 -35.59
CA ALA A 295 -43.33 11.66 -34.73
C ALA A 295 -42.83 11.18 -33.36
N LEU A 296 -43.53 10.21 -32.74
CA LEU A 296 -43.09 9.59 -31.49
C LEU A 296 -41.81 8.77 -31.68
N ALA A 297 -41.63 8.11 -32.83
CA ALA A 297 -40.40 7.39 -33.15
C ALA A 297 -39.22 8.34 -33.31
N ALA A 298 -39.41 9.48 -33.99
CA ALA A 298 -38.39 10.51 -34.14
C ALA A 298 -37.99 11.13 -32.78
N ALA A 299 -38.97 11.42 -31.91
CA ALA A 299 -38.71 11.94 -30.58
C ALA A 299 -37.95 10.95 -29.68
N VAL A 300 -38.31 9.66 -29.72
CA VAL A 300 -37.59 8.61 -28.99
C VAL A 300 -36.16 8.46 -29.52
N ALA A 301 -35.98 8.46 -30.85
CA ALA A 301 -34.64 8.35 -31.46
C ALA A 301 -33.74 9.54 -31.07
N ALA A 302 -34.25 10.77 -31.10
CA ALA A 302 -33.50 11.95 -30.68
C ALA A 302 -33.07 11.87 -29.20
N LEU A 303 -33.99 11.46 -28.32
CA LEU A 303 -33.69 11.26 -26.90
C LEU A 303 -32.68 10.12 -26.67
N GLU A 304 -32.75 9.04 -27.46
CA GLU A 304 -31.79 7.93 -27.41
C GLU A 304 -30.40 8.37 -27.86
N ASP A 305 -30.29 9.18 -28.91
CA ASP A 305 -29.02 9.72 -29.41
C ASP A 305 -28.40 10.68 -28.40
N GLU A 306 -29.18 11.60 -27.84
CA GLU A 306 -28.73 12.53 -26.78
C GLU A 306 -28.29 11.79 -25.52
N HIS A 307 -29.07 10.80 -25.07
CA HIS A 307 -28.70 9.96 -23.93
C HIS A 307 -27.43 9.15 -24.22
N ALA A 308 -27.29 8.59 -25.42
CA ALA A 308 -26.11 7.81 -25.79
C ALA A 308 -24.84 8.68 -25.84
N GLU A 309 -24.90 9.91 -26.33
CA GLU A 309 -23.78 10.85 -26.30
C GLU A 309 -23.41 11.25 -24.88
N ALA A 310 -24.40 11.64 -24.06
CA ALA A 310 -24.18 11.98 -22.65
C ALA A 310 -23.58 10.77 -21.89
N TYR A 311 -24.07 9.56 -22.15
CA TYR A 311 -23.56 8.33 -21.51
C TYR A 311 -22.11 8.01 -21.93
N ARG A 312 -21.76 8.19 -23.21
CA ARG A 312 -20.36 8.03 -23.68
C ARG A 312 -19.42 8.99 -22.96
N GLN A 313 -19.79 10.26 -22.86
CA GLN A 313 -19.00 11.28 -22.17
C GLN A 313 -18.92 10.98 -20.66
N ALA A 314 -20.02 10.53 -20.05
CA ALA A 314 -20.07 10.13 -18.65
C ALA A 314 -19.18 8.93 -18.31
N SER A 315 -19.01 7.98 -19.23
CA SER A 315 -18.22 6.76 -19.00
C SER A 315 -16.75 7.05 -18.68
N GLY A 316 -16.23 8.20 -19.12
CA GLY A 316 -14.88 8.67 -18.84
C GLY A 316 -14.68 9.28 -17.43
N THR A 317 -15.72 9.37 -16.60
CA THR A 317 -15.63 10.03 -15.28
C THR A 317 -14.59 9.40 -14.36
N HIS A 318 -14.55 8.06 -14.31
CA HIS A 318 -13.60 7.35 -13.47
C HIS A 318 -12.16 7.56 -13.95
N GLU A 319 -11.92 7.42 -15.25
CA GLU A 319 -10.62 7.63 -15.87
C GLU A 319 -10.11 9.08 -15.68
N ALA A 320 -10.99 10.08 -15.84
CA ALA A 320 -10.64 11.48 -15.62
C ALA A 320 -10.25 11.74 -14.15
N ARG A 321 -10.97 11.16 -13.18
CA ARG A 321 -10.63 11.27 -11.75
C ARG A 321 -9.32 10.58 -11.41
N GLU A 322 -9.08 9.39 -11.98
CA GLU A 322 -7.82 8.68 -11.78
C GLU A 322 -6.63 9.44 -12.37
N ALA A 323 -6.80 10.05 -13.55
CA ALA A 323 -5.77 10.88 -14.17
C ALA A 323 -5.44 12.11 -13.32
N LEU A 324 -6.46 12.83 -12.81
CA LEU A 324 -6.25 13.95 -11.88
C LEU A 324 -5.53 13.49 -10.61
N ALA A 325 -6.00 12.41 -9.98
CA ALA A 325 -5.40 11.90 -8.75
C ALA A 325 -3.95 11.40 -8.96
N ALA A 326 -3.65 10.81 -10.12
CA ALA A 326 -2.29 10.41 -10.48
C ALA A 326 -1.36 11.62 -10.65
N ALA A 327 -1.83 12.66 -11.33
CA ALA A 327 -1.08 13.88 -11.52
C ALA A 327 -0.84 14.63 -10.18
N GLU A 328 -1.83 14.66 -9.27
CA GLU A 328 -1.68 15.23 -7.92
C GLU A 328 -0.69 14.44 -7.05
N ARG A 329 -0.63 13.11 -7.19
CA ARG A 329 0.40 12.29 -6.52
C ARG A 329 1.80 12.59 -7.05
N GLU A 330 1.98 12.64 -8.37
CA GLU A 330 3.26 13.01 -9.00
C GLU A 330 3.71 14.41 -8.54
N TYR A 331 2.78 15.37 -8.48
CA TYR A 331 3.04 16.71 -7.94
C TYR A 331 3.55 16.64 -6.49
N ALA A 332 2.89 15.90 -5.62
CA ALA A 332 3.30 15.76 -4.23
C ALA A 332 4.68 15.10 -4.09
N GLU A 333 4.96 14.07 -4.90
CA GLU A 333 6.26 13.38 -4.93
C GLU A 333 7.38 14.31 -5.38
N ARG A 334 7.18 15.05 -6.49
CA ARG A 334 8.17 16.02 -6.99
C ARG A 334 8.38 17.19 -6.04
N GLN A 335 7.32 17.68 -5.41
CA GLN A 335 7.41 18.76 -4.44
C GLN A 335 8.17 18.33 -3.18
N ASN A 336 7.96 17.10 -2.71
CA ASN A 336 8.74 16.52 -1.61
C ASN A 336 10.20 16.32 -2.00
N ALA A 337 10.47 15.79 -3.19
CA ALA A 337 11.83 15.61 -3.71
C ALA A 337 12.57 16.96 -3.82
N ARG A 338 11.89 18.03 -4.26
CA ARG A 338 12.42 19.39 -4.30
C ARG A 338 12.79 19.89 -2.91
N GLN A 339 11.88 19.79 -1.93
CA GLN A 339 12.15 20.21 -0.56
C GLN A 339 13.30 19.42 0.08
N ASP A 340 13.38 18.11 -0.18
CA ASP A 340 14.48 17.28 0.28
C ASP A 340 15.81 17.69 -0.35
N ALA A 341 15.83 17.94 -1.66
CA ALA A 341 17.02 18.42 -2.36
C ALA A 341 17.45 19.82 -1.88
N GLU A 342 16.52 20.75 -1.63
CA GLU A 342 16.79 22.06 -1.03
C GLU A 342 17.44 21.92 0.36
N ARG A 343 16.88 21.06 1.22
CA ARG A 343 17.45 20.77 2.55
C ARG A 343 18.86 20.20 2.46
N ARG A 344 19.08 19.23 1.57
CA ARG A 344 20.40 18.62 1.36
C ARG A 344 21.40 19.63 0.79
N ALA A 345 21.00 20.46 -0.18
CA ALA A 345 21.84 21.50 -0.77
C ALA A 345 22.28 22.54 0.28
N ALA A 346 21.36 22.98 1.15
CA ALA A 346 21.67 23.89 2.25
C ALA A 346 22.66 23.26 3.26
N ALA A 347 22.42 22.01 3.67
CA ALA A 347 23.29 21.28 4.58
C ALA A 347 24.69 21.05 4.00
N ARG A 348 24.78 20.70 2.71
CA ARG A 348 26.06 20.51 2.02
C ARG A 348 26.82 21.81 1.84
N THR A 349 26.14 22.93 1.60
CA THR A 349 26.80 24.24 1.50
C THR A 349 27.50 24.62 2.80
N SER A 350 26.81 24.52 3.94
CA SER A 350 27.41 24.74 5.27
C SER A 350 28.58 23.80 5.54
N THR A 351 28.44 22.53 5.17
CA THR A 351 29.51 21.53 5.29
C THR A 351 30.71 21.91 4.42
N ARG A 352 30.49 22.20 3.14
CA ARG A 352 31.54 22.63 2.20
C ARG A 352 32.32 23.81 2.77
N ASP A 353 31.64 24.84 3.26
CA ASP A 353 32.27 26.03 3.83
C ASP A 353 33.11 25.73 5.09
N ALA A 354 32.69 24.76 5.90
CA ALA A 354 33.48 24.30 7.05
C ALA A 354 34.76 23.56 6.60
N TRP A 355 34.62 22.61 5.68
CA TRP A 355 35.76 21.83 5.16
C TRP A 355 36.73 22.69 4.35
N GLN A 356 36.25 23.69 3.61
CA GLN A 356 37.09 24.67 2.92
C GLN A 356 37.90 25.54 3.89
N ARG A 357 37.30 25.98 5.00
CA ARG A 357 38.01 26.72 6.05
C ARG A 357 39.06 25.85 6.74
N GLU A 358 38.74 24.60 7.07
CA GLU A 358 39.69 23.65 7.66
C GLU A 358 40.84 23.36 6.70
N LEU A 359 40.54 23.12 5.41
CA LEU A 359 41.55 22.89 4.38
C LEU A 359 42.48 24.10 4.26
N ALA A 360 41.95 25.31 4.15
CA ALA A 360 42.76 26.52 4.04
C ALA A 360 43.73 26.66 5.23
N ALA A 361 43.25 26.42 6.46
CA ALA A 361 44.08 26.47 7.66
C ALA A 361 45.15 25.34 7.69
N LEU A 362 44.79 24.13 7.25
CA LEU A 362 45.74 23.01 7.13
C LEU A 362 46.80 23.30 6.07
N THR A 363 46.40 23.74 4.88
CA THR A 363 47.30 24.04 3.77
C THR A 363 48.31 25.14 4.15
N GLU A 364 47.88 26.17 4.89
CA GLU A 364 48.81 27.20 5.39
C GLU A 364 49.84 26.62 6.38
N ARG A 365 49.39 25.80 7.34
CA ARG A 365 50.29 25.15 8.33
C ARG A 365 51.25 24.17 7.66
N LEU A 366 50.77 23.38 6.71
CA LEU A 366 51.57 22.45 5.92
C LEU A 366 52.58 23.19 5.05
N ALA A 367 52.22 24.32 4.44
CA ALA A 367 53.15 25.15 3.67
C ALA A 367 54.30 25.68 4.55
N LYS A 368 53.99 26.17 5.76
CA LYS A 368 55.00 26.59 6.75
C LYS A 368 55.90 25.42 7.20
N ALA A 369 55.31 24.27 7.51
CA ALA A 369 56.03 23.08 7.94
C ALA A 369 56.88 22.46 6.81
N ARG A 370 56.45 22.57 5.57
CA ARG A 370 57.19 22.06 4.41
C ARG A 370 58.40 22.93 4.06
N GLY A 371 58.29 24.25 4.20
CA GLY A 371 59.33 25.17 3.75
C GLY A 371 59.58 25.03 2.24
N GLU A 372 60.85 24.91 1.84
CA GLU A 372 61.27 24.77 0.44
C GLU A 372 61.20 23.32 -0.10
N ALA A 373 60.92 22.35 0.77
CA ALA A 373 60.81 20.94 0.35
C ALA A 373 59.53 20.71 -0.50
N PRO A 374 59.45 19.61 -1.27
CA PRO A 374 58.23 19.28 -2.02
C PRO A 374 57.07 18.82 -1.13
N SER A 375 57.34 18.23 0.04
CA SER A 375 56.35 17.85 1.07
C SER A 375 56.95 17.90 2.48
N VAL A 376 56.10 17.94 3.51
CA VAL A 376 56.51 17.83 4.91
C VAL A 376 57.18 16.47 5.14
N ALA A 377 56.65 15.39 4.56
CA ALA A 377 57.29 14.08 4.58
C ALA A 377 58.70 14.10 3.97
N ALA A 378 58.92 14.77 2.84
CA ALA A 378 60.25 14.88 2.21
C ALA A 378 61.23 15.66 3.10
N ARG A 379 60.79 16.78 3.70
CA ARG A 379 61.60 17.53 4.68
C ARG A 379 61.94 16.66 5.90
N PHE A 380 60.96 15.93 6.42
CA PHE A 380 61.15 15.03 7.55
C PHE A 380 62.22 13.96 7.26
N THR A 381 62.12 13.27 6.11
CA THR A 381 63.11 12.26 5.70
C THR A 381 64.50 12.84 5.50
N GLU A 382 64.62 14.05 4.93
CA GLU A 382 65.91 14.71 4.76
C GLU A 382 66.55 15.09 6.11
N LEU A 383 65.76 15.63 7.05
CA LEU A 383 66.25 15.95 8.39
C LEU A 383 66.62 14.69 9.19
N GLU A 384 65.82 13.62 9.09
CA GLU A 384 66.09 12.33 9.72
C GLU A 384 67.41 11.72 9.21
N ARG A 385 67.63 11.79 7.89
CA ARG A 385 68.90 11.39 7.28
C ARG A 385 70.08 12.20 7.83
N ARG A 386 69.93 13.52 7.97
CA ARG A 386 70.97 14.40 8.53
C ARG A 386 71.27 14.08 10.01
N VAL A 387 70.24 13.90 10.83
CA VAL A 387 70.39 13.47 12.23
C VAL A 387 71.14 12.14 12.31
N GLY A 388 70.80 11.17 11.46
CA GLY A 388 71.48 9.87 11.42
C GLY A 388 72.94 9.93 10.96
N LEU A 389 73.33 10.95 10.17
CA LEU A 389 74.73 11.19 9.83
C LEU A 389 75.49 11.87 10.97
N LEU A 390 74.88 12.87 11.61
CA LEU A 390 75.47 13.57 12.76
C LEU A 390 75.66 12.62 13.95
N SER A 391 74.64 11.83 14.33
CA SER A 391 74.72 10.83 15.41
C SER A 391 75.88 9.86 15.20
N ARG A 392 76.02 9.32 13.99
CA ARG A 392 77.13 8.41 13.64
C ARG A 392 78.49 9.08 13.74
N ALA A 393 78.62 10.33 13.30
CA ALA A 393 79.87 11.09 13.41
C ALA A 393 80.21 11.44 14.87
N THR A 394 79.21 11.87 15.66
CA THR A 394 79.34 12.14 17.09
C THR A 394 79.79 10.88 17.86
N GLU A 395 79.11 9.75 17.66
CA GLU A 395 79.43 8.46 18.31
C GLU A 395 80.81 7.95 17.92
N ALA A 396 81.18 8.04 16.64
CA ALA A 396 82.50 7.63 16.16
C ALA A 396 83.61 8.52 16.74
N ALA A 397 83.39 9.83 16.85
CA ALA A 397 84.34 10.75 17.46
C ALA A 397 84.53 10.50 18.97
N HIS A 398 83.45 10.28 19.73
CA HIS A 398 83.55 9.89 21.15
C HIS A 398 84.24 8.53 21.34
N THR A 399 84.03 7.60 20.40
CA THR A 399 84.70 6.29 20.45
C THR A 399 86.20 6.42 20.15
N ALA A 400 86.58 7.26 19.18
CA ALA A 400 87.98 7.56 18.89
C ALA A 400 88.69 8.30 20.05
N ALA A 401 88.01 9.23 20.71
CA ALA A 401 88.51 9.94 21.89
C ALA A 401 88.77 8.98 23.07
N ARG A 402 87.77 8.15 23.43
CA ARG A 402 87.93 7.14 24.49
C ARG A 402 89.00 6.10 24.16
N ALA A 403 89.15 5.72 22.89
CA ALA A 403 90.21 4.81 22.47
C ALA A 403 91.61 5.47 22.54
N ALA A 404 91.70 6.78 22.33
CA ALA A 404 92.94 7.54 22.52
C ALA A 404 93.34 7.64 23.99
N GLU A 405 92.38 7.89 24.89
CA GLU A 405 92.58 7.88 26.35
C GLU A 405 93.06 6.50 26.81
N ARG A 406 92.38 5.42 26.39
CA ARG A 406 92.81 4.03 26.67
C ARG A 406 94.22 3.74 26.15
N LEU A 407 94.58 4.24 24.96
CA LEU A 407 95.93 4.07 24.42
C LEU A 407 96.97 4.79 25.27
N ALA A 408 96.67 6.01 25.74
CA ALA A 408 97.56 6.76 26.63
C ALA A 408 97.75 6.04 27.99
N GLU A 409 96.66 5.55 28.59
CA GLU A 409 96.71 4.73 29.82
C GLU A 409 97.51 3.44 29.61
N ALA A 410 97.30 2.75 28.48
CA ALA A 410 98.03 1.52 28.15
C ALA A 410 99.52 1.78 27.90
N ALA A 411 99.88 2.94 27.34
CA ALA A 411 101.26 3.35 27.15
C ALA A 411 101.96 3.65 28.48
N GLU A 412 101.26 4.30 29.42
CA GLU A 412 101.77 4.55 30.78
C GLU A 412 101.96 3.24 31.56
N GLN A 413 100.98 2.33 31.51
CA GLN A 413 101.09 1.00 32.13
C GLN A 413 102.22 0.15 31.52
N LEU A 414 102.44 0.26 30.21
CA LEU A 414 103.54 -0.41 29.54
C LEU A 414 104.90 0.14 29.97
N ALA A 415 105.02 1.46 30.13
CA ALA A 415 106.25 2.10 30.63
C ALA A 415 106.58 1.67 32.07
N ASP A 416 105.58 1.67 32.96
CA ASP A 416 105.74 1.21 34.35
C ASP A 416 106.07 -0.30 34.44
N ALA A 417 105.43 -1.14 33.62
CA ALA A 417 105.74 -2.56 33.55
C ALA A 417 107.16 -2.83 33.04
N ALA A 418 107.63 -2.08 32.04
CA ALA A 418 108.97 -2.20 31.50
C ALA A 418 110.06 -1.79 32.52
N ASP A 419 109.83 -0.71 33.27
CA ASP A 419 110.75 -0.23 34.32
C ASP A 419 110.87 -1.24 35.47
N ARG A 420 109.74 -1.75 35.97
CA ARG A 420 109.72 -2.78 37.04
C ARG A 420 110.41 -4.09 36.64
N ALA A 421 110.37 -4.43 35.36
CA ALA A 421 111.03 -5.62 34.81
C ALA A 421 112.51 -5.40 34.46
N GLY A 422 113.05 -4.20 34.73
CA GLY A 422 114.47 -3.88 34.56
C GLY A 422 114.90 -3.54 33.14
N PHE A 423 113.95 -3.20 32.25
CA PHE A 423 114.22 -2.74 30.89
C PHE A 423 114.37 -1.20 30.86
N ARG A 424 115.25 -0.67 30.00
CA ARG A 424 115.51 0.79 29.93
C ARG A 424 114.46 1.55 29.13
N ALA A 425 113.76 0.85 28.24
CA ALA A 425 112.64 1.36 27.48
C ALA A 425 111.64 0.21 27.18
N PRO A 426 110.34 0.51 26.97
CA PRO A 426 109.35 -0.48 26.53
C PRO A 426 109.77 -1.27 25.29
N GLU A 427 110.50 -0.63 24.38
CA GLU A 427 111.02 -1.23 23.15
C GLU A 427 112.06 -2.32 23.44
N ASP A 428 112.83 -2.19 24.52
CA ASP A 428 113.79 -3.21 24.96
C ASP A 428 113.10 -4.45 25.53
N ALA A 429 111.93 -4.25 26.16
CA ALA A 429 111.09 -5.35 26.63
C ALA A 429 110.43 -6.07 25.45
N GLU A 430 109.91 -5.33 24.46
CA GLU A 430 109.30 -5.87 23.25
C GLU A 430 110.29 -6.71 22.42
N GLN A 431 111.55 -6.27 22.30
CA GLN A 431 112.62 -7.03 21.63
C GLN A 431 113.09 -8.26 22.43
N ALA A 432 112.86 -8.29 23.75
CA ALA A 432 113.18 -9.42 24.62
C ALA A 432 112.02 -10.44 24.76
N VAL A 433 110.82 -10.09 24.29
CA VAL A 433 109.68 -11.02 24.21
C VAL A 433 109.95 -12.05 23.11
N LEU A 434 110.26 -13.26 23.52
CA LEU A 434 110.32 -14.42 22.63
C LEU A 434 108.92 -15.05 22.51
N PRO A 435 108.46 -15.42 21.30
CA PRO A 435 107.19 -16.13 21.10
C PRO A 435 107.13 -17.40 21.96
N GLU A 436 105.93 -17.77 22.45
CA GLU A 436 105.77 -19.01 23.22
C GLU A 436 106.19 -20.24 22.40
N SER A 437 106.16 -20.19 21.07
CA SER A 437 106.70 -21.24 20.18
C SER A 437 108.22 -21.32 20.16
N GLU A 438 108.95 -20.21 20.32
CA GLU A 438 110.42 -20.20 20.41
C GLU A 438 110.89 -20.47 21.83
N GLN A 439 110.18 -19.97 22.85
CA GLN A 439 110.38 -20.37 24.23
C GLN A 439 110.06 -21.85 24.42
N ARG A 440 108.97 -22.35 23.82
CA ARG A 440 108.68 -23.79 23.70
C ARG A 440 109.74 -24.46 22.86
N GLU A 441 110.18 -24.01 21.70
CA GLU A 441 111.24 -24.71 20.95
C GLU A 441 112.53 -24.90 21.78
N LEU A 442 112.90 -23.89 22.58
CA LEU A 442 114.01 -23.96 23.54
C LEU A 442 113.69 -24.86 24.76
N ARG A 443 112.44 -24.92 25.21
CA ARG A 443 111.93 -25.75 26.34
C ARG A 443 111.60 -27.18 25.91
N THR A 444 110.85 -27.39 24.84
CA THR A 444 110.62 -28.58 24.01
C THR A 444 111.91 -29.21 23.49
N ARG A 445 113.01 -28.51 23.16
CA ARG A 445 114.29 -29.21 22.93
C ARG A 445 114.82 -29.88 24.21
N LEU A 446 114.47 -29.33 25.39
CA LEU A 446 114.77 -29.88 26.71
C LEU A 446 113.74 -30.96 27.15
N GLU A 447 112.45 -30.76 26.85
CA GLU A 447 111.29 -31.56 27.27
C GLU A 447 110.93 -32.66 26.27
N ARG A 448 111.12 -32.51 24.94
CA ARG A 448 110.94 -33.58 23.92
C ARG A 448 111.82 -34.80 24.23
N ARG A 449 113.01 -34.53 24.77
CA ARG A 449 113.95 -35.55 25.23
C ARG A 449 113.52 -36.21 26.55
N GLN A 450 112.57 -35.64 27.27
CA GLN A 450 111.96 -36.16 28.51
C GLN A 450 110.51 -36.67 28.30
N ALA A 451 109.84 -36.28 27.22
CA ALA A 451 108.42 -36.55 26.94
C ALA A 451 108.17 -37.66 25.90
N GLU A 452 109.16 -38.00 25.05
CA GLU A 452 109.08 -39.20 24.17
C GLU A 452 108.93 -40.50 24.99
N GLU A 453 109.41 -40.54 26.24
CA GLU A 453 109.25 -41.67 27.17
C GLU A 453 107.87 -41.75 27.86
N ALA A 454 107.10 -40.65 27.88
CA ALA A 454 105.84 -40.56 28.63
C ALA A 454 104.59 -40.76 27.75
N ALA A 455 104.62 -40.31 26.49
CA ALA A 455 103.44 -40.29 25.60
C ALA A 455 102.93 -41.68 25.16
N VAL A 456 103.79 -42.70 25.02
CA VAL A 456 103.36 -44.07 24.66
C VAL A 456 102.51 -44.74 25.76
N ARG A 457 102.59 -44.23 27.00
CA ARG A 457 101.94 -44.84 28.17
C ARG A 457 100.49 -44.39 28.38
N GLU A 458 100.08 -43.25 27.81
CA GLU A 458 98.79 -42.61 28.07
C GLU A 458 97.71 -42.95 27.04
N GLU A 459 98.11 -43.22 25.79
CA GLU A 459 97.18 -43.46 24.66
C GLU A 459 96.44 -44.82 24.73
N LEU A 460 96.89 -45.74 25.60
CA LEU A 460 96.24 -47.05 25.85
C LEU A 460 95.17 -47.02 26.95
N ALA A 461 94.84 -45.86 27.54
CA ALA A 461 93.99 -45.76 28.74
C ALA A 461 92.67 -44.96 28.58
N ASP A 462 92.23 -44.59 27.37
CA ASP A 462 91.03 -43.74 27.17
C ASP A 462 89.67 -44.49 27.33
N PRO A 463 88.84 -44.15 28.35
CA PRO A 463 87.55 -44.80 28.61
C PRO A 463 86.38 -44.31 27.74
N ALA A 464 86.51 -43.21 26.98
CA ALA A 464 85.45 -42.72 26.09
C ALA A 464 85.26 -43.64 24.86
N LEU A 465 86.34 -44.25 24.38
CA LEU A 465 86.35 -45.25 23.31
C LEU A 465 85.67 -46.57 23.74
N ALA A 466 85.75 -46.96 25.02
CA ALA A 466 85.10 -48.15 25.56
C ALA A 466 83.57 -47.96 25.77
N ALA A 467 83.13 -46.75 26.14
CA ALA A 467 81.72 -46.44 26.41
C ALA A 467 80.86 -46.33 25.14
N ALA A 468 81.44 -45.88 24.02
CA ALA A 468 80.74 -45.79 22.74
C ALA A 468 80.40 -47.17 22.13
N ALA A 469 81.22 -48.19 22.43
CA ALA A 469 81.04 -49.56 21.94
C ALA A 469 79.91 -50.36 22.64
N ALA A 470 79.38 -49.87 23.78
CA ALA A 470 78.43 -50.60 24.62
C ALA A 470 76.95 -50.19 24.46
N ARG A 471 76.59 -49.31 23.51
CA ARG A 471 75.20 -48.86 23.29
C ARG A 471 74.49 -49.72 22.24
N PRO A 472 73.20 -50.09 22.42
CA PRO A 472 72.44 -50.79 21.39
C PRO A 472 72.17 -49.88 20.18
N ALA A 473 72.03 -50.48 19.00
CA ALA A 473 71.80 -49.76 17.75
C ALA A 473 70.46 -49.02 17.76
N ALA A 474 70.44 -47.80 17.21
CA ALA A 474 69.23 -46.99 17.11
C ALA A 474 68.23 -47.60 16.11
N ASP A 475 66.93 -47.57 16.45
CA ASP A 475 65.82 -47.99 15.58
C ASP A 475 65.05 -46.76 15.04
N PRO A 476 65.41 -46.27 13.85
CA PRO A 476 64.77 -45.11 13.23
C PRO A 476 63.39 -45.42 12.63
N GLU A 477 63.03 -46.68 12.42
CA GLU A 477 61.73 -47.06 11.84
C GLU A 477 60.61 -46.94 12.88
N ALA A 478 60.86 -47.39 14.12
CA ALA A 478 59.93 -47.19 15.23
C ALA A 478 59.65 -45.70 15.50
N ALA A 479 60.67 -44.85 15.41
CA ALA A 479 60.53 -43.41 15.58
C ALA A 479 59.68 -42.77 14.46
N ARG A 480 59.83 -43.23 13.20
CA ARG A 480 59.05 -42.73 12.05
C ARG A 480 57.58 -43.13 12.15
N ALA A 481 57.28 -44.37 12.54
CA ALA A 481 55.91 -44.83 12.72
C ALA A 481 55.14 -44.02 13.77
N VAL A 482 55.80 -43.57 14.84
CA VAL A 482 55.20 -42.70 15.87
C VAL A 482 54.87 -41.31 15.33
N VAL A 483 55.75 -40.75 14.49
CA VAL A 483 55.54 -39.44 13.84
C VAL A 483 54.39 -39.52 12.84
N ASP A 484 54.36 -40.54 11.97
CA ASP A 484 53.29 -40.71 10.97
C ASP A 484 51.90 -40.82 11.64
N ALA A 485 51.80 -41.58 12.74
CA ALA A 485 50.57 -41.71 13.51
C ALA A 485 50.16 -40.41 14.24
N ALA A 486 51.12 -39.56 14.60
CA ALA A 486 50.83 -38.23 15.16
C ALA A 486 50.34 -37.26 14.08
N GLU A 487 50.93 -37.30 12.88
CA GLU A 487 50.50 -36.45 11.76
C GLU A 487 49.07 -36.76 11.30
N VAL A 488 48.69 -38.03 11.21
CA VAL A 488 47.32 -38.42 10.84
C VAL A 488 46.30 -37.89 11.87
N ARG A 489 46.62 -37.99 13.16
CA ARG A 489 45.76 -37.46 14.24
C ARG A 489 45.62 -35.94 14.17
N LEU A 490 46.71 -35.22 13.89
CA LEU A 490 46.69 -33.77 13.73
C LEU A 490 45.79 -33.36 12.55
N ARG A 491 45.97 -33.99 11.38
CA ARG A 491 45.15 -33.70 10.18
C ARG A 491 43.66 -33.94 10.42
N SER A 492 43.30 -35.01 11.14
CA SER A 492 41.91 -35.30 11.50
C SER A 492 41.33 -34.23 12.43
N ALA A 493 42.08 -33.82 13.46
CA ALA A 493 41.64 -32.80 14.40
C ALA A 493 41.48 -31.42 13.73
N ASP A 494 42.39 -31.05 12.82
CA ASP A 494 42.29 -29.80 12.07
C ASP A 494 41.06 -29.80 11.15
N ALA A 495 40.78 -30.92 10.47
CA ALA A 495 39.59 -31.04 9.62
C ALA A 495 38.28 -30.91 10.43
N GLU A 496 38.20 -31.54 11.60
CA GLU A 496 37.06 -31.40 12.51
C GLU A 496 36.91 -29.96 13.03
N HIS A 497 38.02 -29.31 13.38
CA HIS A 497 38.02 -27.91 13.83
C HIS A 497 37.52 -26.97 12.73
N HIS A 498 38.01 -27.13 11.49
CA HIS A 498 37.56 -26.33 10.35
C HIS A 498 36.09 -26.55 10.04
N ALA A 499 35.60 -27.79 10.09
CA ALA A 499 34.18 -28.10 9.88
C ALA A 499 33.28 -27.49 10.97
N ALA A 500 33.68 -27.59 12.24
CA ALA A 500 32.98 -26.98 13.36
C ALA A 500 32.95 -25.45 13.23
N ARG A 501 34.08 -24.83 12.86
CA ARG A 501 34.17 -23.38 12.64
C ARG A 501 33.27 -22.92 11.49
N GLY A 502 33.28 -23.61 10.36
CA GLY A 502 32.39 -23.31 9.24
C GLY A 502 30.90 -23.44 9.61
N THR A 503 30.56 -24.39 10.47
CA THR A 503 29.19 -24.55 10.99
C THR A 503 28.79 -23.37 11.87
N VAL A 504 29.67 -22.92 12.76
CA VAL A 504 29.43 -21.73 13.61
C VAL A 504 29.23 -20.48 12.74
N GLU A 505 30.12 -20.23 11.78
CA GLU A 505 30.01 -19.08 10.87
C GLU A 505 28.69 -19.11 10.06
N ALA A 506 28.26 -20.30 9.61
CA ALA A 506 26.98 -20.48 8.92
C ALA A 506 25.78 -20.21 9.83
N LEU A 507 25.82 -20.69 11.08
CA LEU A 507 24.77 -20.45 12.08
C LEU A 507 24.67 -18.97 12.46
N ASP A 508 25.80 -18.30 12.64
CA ASP A 508 25.85 -16.85 12.90
C ASP A 508 25.24 -16.06 11.74
N GLY A 509 25.59 -16.43 10.50
CA GLY A 509 25.01 -15.83 9.30
C GLY A 509 23.50 -16.09 9.14
N LEU A 510 23.00 -17.25 9.58
CA LEU A 510 21.56 -17.53 9.62
C LEU A 510 20.87 -16.74 10.73
N GLY A 511 21.46 -16.67 11.92
CA GLY A 511 20.96 -15.91 13.07
C GLY A 511 20.85 -14.41 12.77
N ALA A 512 21.89 -13.82 12.17
CA ALA A 512 21.89 -12.42 11.75
C ALA A 512 20.77 -12.13 10.73
N ARG A 513 20.59 -13.00 9.74
CA ARG A 513 19.51 -12.88 8.74
C ARG A 513 18.11 -13.03 9.37
N ALA A 514 17.95 -13.95 10.32
CA ALA A 514 16.69 -14.12 11.05
C ALA A 514 16.37 -12.87 11.90
N ALA A 515 17.36 -12.34 12.61
CA ALA A 515 17.21 -11.11 13.40
C ALA A 515 16.87 -9.89 12.53
N ASP A 516 17.52 -9.75 11.36
CA ASP A 516 17.20 -8.67 10.43
C ASP A 516 15.77 -8.77 9.89
N ARG A 517 15.35 -9.96 9.48
CA ARG A 517 13.97 -10.20 9.04
C ARG A 517 12.96 -9.92 10.16
N ALA A 518 13.25 -10.32 11.40
CA ALA A 518 12.39 -10.03 12.54
C ALA A 518 12.27 -8.52 12.79
N ARG A 519 13.39 -7.77 12.72
CA ARG A 519 13.39 -6.30 12.83
C ARG A 519 12.56 -5.63 11.73
N ARG A 520 12.66 -6.10 10.48
CA ARG A 520 11.85 -5.58 9.37
C ARG A 520 10.37 -5.93 9.48
N LEU A 521 10.05 -7.12 10.02
CA LEU A 521 8.66 -7.57 10.18
C LEU A 521 7.95 -6.86 11.35
N ALA A 522 8.66 -6.48 12.40
CA ALA A 522 8.10 -5.83 13.58
C ALA A 522 7.23 -4.57 13.29
N PRO A 523 7.69 -3.57 12.51
CA PRO A 523 6.86 -2.41 12.17
C PRO A 523 5.68 -2.79 11.26
N LEU A 524 5.86 -3.75 10.33
CA LEU A 524 4.79 -4.24 9.46
C LEU A 524 3.70 -4.96 10.26
N ARG A 525 4.07 -5.77 11.26
CA ARG A 525 3.15 -6.42 12.20
C ARG A 525 2.35 -5.38 12.98
N THR A 526 3.02 -4.33 13.47
CA THR A 526 2.36 -3.24 14.20
C THR A 526 1.37 -2.48 13.30
N ALA A 527 1.74 -2.20 12.05
CA ALA A 527 0.85 -1.59 11.07
C ALA A 527 -0.35 -2.49 10.76
N TYR A 528 -0.11 -3.79 10.51
CA TYR A 528 -1.16 -4.78 10.33
C TYR A 528 -2.10 -4.84 11.52
N ASP A 529 -1.59 -4.92 12.76
CA ASP A 529 -2.42 -5.00 13.96
C ASP A 529 -3.30 -3.76 14.14
N ARG A 530 -2.81 -2.56 13.74
CA ARG A 530 -3.64 -1.34 13.75
C ARG A 530 -4.77 -1.41 12.74
N VAL A 531 -4.48 -1.79 11.50
CA VAL A 531 -5.48 -1.91 10.43
C VAL A 531 -6.48 -3.03 10.74
N ALA A 532 -6.00 -4.17 11.24
CA ALA A 532 -6.83 -5.30 11.64
C ALA A 532 -7.77 -4.95 12.80
N ARG A 533 -7.27 -4.21 13.82
CA ARG A 533 -8.13 -3.69 14.90
C ARG A 533 -9.19 -2.74 14.37
N LEU A 534 -8.83 -1.80 13.50
CA LEU A 534 -9.78 -0.87 12.88
C LEU A 534 -10.83 -1.60 12.04
N ALA A 535 -10.39 -2.56 11.22
CA ALA A 535 -11.28 -3.37 10.39
C ALA A 535 -12.23 -4.22 11.25
N ALA A 536 -11.74 -4.85 12.32
CA ALA A 536 -12.57 -5.60 13.26
C ALA A 536 -13.56 -4.69 14.02
N LEU A 537 -13.14 -3.47 14.38
CA LEU A 537 -14.00 -2.46 14.98
C LEU A 537 -15.14 -2.08 14.02
N ALA A 538 -14.82 -1.75 12.77
CA ALA A 538 -15.80 -1.39 11.74
C ALA A 538 -16.72 -2.56 11.36
N ALA A 539 -16.21 -3.80 11.36
CA ALA A 539 -17.00 -5.00 11.08
C ALA A 539 -17.89 -5.46 12.25
N GLY A 540 -17.76 -4.83 13.43
CA GLY A 540 -18.53 -5.21 14.62
C GLY A 540 -18.09 -6.51 15.29
N THR A 541 -16.89 -6.99 14.98
CA THR A 541 -16.32 -8.24 15.52
C THR A 541 -15.25 -8.02 16.59
N SER A 542 -14.77 -6.77 16.75
CA SER A 542 -13.83 -6.42 17.82
C SER A 542 -14.49 -6.46 19.20
N ALA A 543 -13.72 -6.87 20.21
CA ALA A 543 -14.11 -6.72 21.61
C ALA A 543 -14.21 -5.24 22.04
N ASP A 544 -13.47 -4.36 21.36
CA ASP A 544 -13.51 -2.90 21.58
C ASP A 544 -14.82 -2.27 21.03
N ASN A 545 -15.60 -3.03 20.26
CA ASN A 545 -16.90 -2.60 19.79
C ASN A 545 -17.97 -2.90 20.86
N GLU A 546 -18.11 -1.99 21.82
CA GLU A 546 -19.09 -2.11 22.93
C GLU A 546 -20.52 -2.33 22.42
N ARG A 547 -20.87 -1.71 21.30
CA ARG A 547 -22.19 -1.77 20.66
C ARG A 547 -22.41 -3.02 19.80
N ARG A 548 -21.36 -3.80 19.53
CA ARG A 548 -21.34 -5.01 18.69
C ARG A 548 -22.10 -4.86 17.38
N MET A 549 -21.89 -3.72 16.71
CA MET A 549 -22.56 -3.34 15.46
C MET A 549 -21.53 -2.92 14.41
N ARG A 550 -21.91 -3.08 13.13
CA ARG A 550 -21.08 -2.63 12.00
C ARG A 550 -21.09 -1.10 11.90
N LEU A 551 -20.08 -0.51 11.29
CA LEU A 551 -19.96 0.94 11.11
C LEU A 551 -21.18 1.52 10.38
N GLU A 552 -21.66 0.86 9.33
CA GLU A 552 -22.84 1.34 8.59
C GLU A 552 -24.09 1.32 9.48
N SER A 553 -24.25 0.29 10.32
CA SER A 553 -25.33 0.23 11.30
C SER A 553 -25.21 1.30 12.38
N TYR A 554 -23.99 1.61 12.83
CA TYR A 554 -23.74 2.65 13.82
C TYR A 554 -24.12 4.04 13.29
N VAL A 555 -23.72 4.36 12.05
CA VAL A 555 -24.10 5.63 11.42
C VAL A 555 -25.62 5.69 11.23
N LEU A 556 -26.24 4.62 10.73
CA LEU A 556 -27.69 4.58 10.56
C LEU A 556 -28.46 4.69 11.89
N ALA A 557 -27.95 4.10 12.97
CA ALA A 557 -28.53 4.23 14.31
C ALA A 557 -28.49 5.70 14.78
N ALA A 558 -27.36 6.38 14.62
CA ALA A 558 -27.24 7.81 14.94
C ALA A 558 -28.19 8.69 14.11
N ARG A 559 -28.39 8.36 12.83
CA ARG A 559 -29.39 9.04 11.98
C ARG A 559 -30.81 8.77 12.45
N LEU A 560 -31.11 7.52 12.79
CA LEU A 560 -32.43 7.16 13.30
C LEU A 560 -32.72 7.84 14.66
N GLU A 561 -31.71 8.03 15.51
CA GLU A 561 -31.82 8.79 16.76
C GLU A 561 -32.18 10.26 16.50
N GLN A 562 -31.51 10.91 15.54
CA GLN A 562 -31.85 12.27 15.11
C GLN A 562 -33.29 12.36 14.56
N VAL A 563 -33.67 11.38 13.73
CA VAL A 563 -35.02 11.30 13.16
C VAL A 563 -36.06 11.05 14.26
N ALA A 564 -35.79 10.18 15.22
CA ALA A 564 -36.66 9.89 16.35
C ALA A 564 -36.83 11.11 17.26
N ALA A 565 -35.77 11.91 17.48
CA ALA A 565 -35.85 13.16 18.23
C ALA A 565 -36.72 14.20 17.51
N ALA A 566 -36.51 14.40 16.21
CA ALA A 566 -37.32 15.30 15.38
C ALA A 566 -38.79 14.85 15.30
N ALA A 567 -39.02 13.54 15.17
CA ALA A 567 -40.34 12.94 15.20
C ALA A 567 -41.02 13.11 16.55
N SER A 568 -40.30 12.89 17.65
CA SER A 568 -40.81 13.04 19.02
C SER A 568 -41.31 14.43 19.34
N ALA A 569 -40.61 15.47 18.87
CA ALA A 569 -41.06 16.86 19.07
C ALA A 569 -42.43 17.13 18.42
N ARG A 570 -42.75 16.44 17.32
CA ARG A 570 -44.06 16.52 16.66
C ARG A 570 -45.08 15.60 17.29
N LEU A 571 -44.69 14.35 17.56
CA LEU A 571 -45.54 13.37 18.20
C LEU A 571 -46.06 13.89 19.54
N GLY A 572 -45.20 14.54 20.33
CA GLY A 572 -45.59 15.19 21.58
C GLY A 572 -46.57 16.35 21.39
N ARG A 573 -46.57 17.07 20.26
CA ARG A 573 -47.61 18.09 19.98
C ARG A 573 -48.92 17.44 19.57
N MET A 574 -48.85 16.40 18.73
CA MET A 574 -50.00 15.69 18.17
C MET A 574 -50.71 14.78 19.16
N SER A 575 -50.01 14.33 20.20
CA SER A 575 -50.54 13.47 21.25
C SER A 575 -50.71 14.21 22.58
N SER A 576 -50.72 15.55 22.57
CA SER A 576 -50.79 16.38 23.78
C SER A 576 -49.79 15.97 24.89
N GLY A 577 -48.56 15.64 24.49
CA GLY A 577 -47.43 15.28 25.34
C GLY A 577 -47.36 13.81 25.76
N ARG A 578 -48.30 12.97 25.31
CA ARG A 578 -48.41 11.57 25.72
C ARG A 578 -47.33 10.63 25.19
N TYR A 579 -46.92 10.76 23.93
CA TYR A 579 -46.03 9.80 23.27
C TYR A 579 -44.70 10.42 22.84
N THR A 580 -43.61 9.69 23.07
CA THR A 580 -42.26 10.04 22.61
C THR A 580 -41.62 8.82 21.94
N LEU A 581 -41.06 9.02 20.74
CA LEU A 581 -40.30 8.00 20.02
C LEU A 581 -38.85 7.98 20.51
N VAL A 582 -38.41 6.84 21.01
CA VAL A 582 -37.05 6.64 21.49
C VAL A 582 -36.37 5.55 20.67
N HIS A 583 -35.14 5.84 20.24
CA HIS A 583 -34.31 4.85 19.56
C HIS A 583 -33.85 3.77 20.53
N SER A 584 -33.85 2.52 20.05
CA SER A 584 -33.43 1.36 20.82
C SER A 584 -32.22 0.68 20.19
N ASP A 585 -31.18 0.55 21.01
CA ASP A 585 -29.97 -0.21 20.69
C ASP A 585 -30.13 -1.72 20.90
N ALA A 586 -31.27 -2.16 21.45
CA ALA A 586 -31.52 -3.56 21.71
C ALA A 586 -31.51 -4.38 20.41
N ARG A 587 -30.86 -5.55 20.44
CA ARG A 587 -30.95 -6.51 19.34
C ARG A 587 -32.39 -7.01 19.25
N ALA A 588 -33.10 -6.67 18.19
CA ALA A 588 -34.36 -7.31 17.84
C ALA A 588 -34.16 -8.83 17.78
N SER A 589 -35.05 -9.61 18.38
CA SER A 589 -34.96 -11.07 18.42
C SER A 589 -35.20 -11.67 17.02
N GLY A 590 -34.13 -11.84 16.24
CA GLY A 590 -34.20 -12.44 14.89
C GLY A 590 -33.08 -12.01 13.95
N ARG A 591 -33.24 -12.27 12.64
CA ARG A 591 -32.33 -11.81 11.55
C ARG A 591 -32.38 -10.28 11.31
N GLY A 592 -32.99 -9.51 12.21
CA GLY A 592 -33.10 -8.05 12.11
C GLY A 592 -31.73 -7.39 12.27
N ARG A 593 -31.49 -6.32 11.50
CA ARG A 593 -30.27 -5.52 11.60
C ARG A 593 -30.25 -4.82 12.97
N SER A 594 -29.22 -5.11 13.78
CA SER A 594 -29.01 -4.52 15.11
C SER A 594 -28.92 -2.99 15.03
N GLY A 595 -29.57 -2.27 15.95
CA GLY A 595 -29.45 -0.82 16.12
C GLY A 595 -30.47 0.05 15.36
N LEU A 596 -31.54 -0.52 14.81
CA LEU A 596 -32.62 0.23 14.14
C LEU A 596 -34.00 0.03 14.80
N GLY A 597 -34.03 -0.24 16.11
CA GLY A 597 -35.28 -0.38 16.86
C GLY A 597 -35.85 0.98 17.25
N LEU A 598 -37.18 1.09 17.29
CA LEU A 598 -37.89 2.23 17.85
C LEU A 598 -38.87 1.73 18.92
N HIS A 599 -38.93 2.46 20.02
CA HIS A 599 -39.93 2.28 21.07
C HIS A 599 -40.72 3.56 21.27
N VAL A 600 -41.93 3.41 21.82
CA VAL A 600 -42.75 4.55 22.24
C VAL A 600 -42.81 4.58 23.76
N VAL A 601 -42.41 5.70 24.34
CA VAL A 601 -42.59 5.97 25.77
C VAL A 601 -43.93 6.67 25.95
N ASP A 602 -44.80 6.07 26.75
CA ASP A 602 -46.10 6.64 27.13
C ASP A 602 -45.95 7.41 28.45
N ALA A 603 -46.04 8.74 28.39
CA ALA A 603 -45.86 9.64 29.53
C ALA A 603 -46.94 9.49 30.62
N TRP A 604 -48.12 8.93 30.29
CA TRP A 604 -49.19 8.72 31.28
C TRP A 604 -48.98 7.44 32.10
N THR A 605 -48.36 6.42 31.50
CA THR A 605 -48.07 5.15 32.18
C THR A 605 -46.62 5.00 32.62
N GLY A 606 -45.72 5.86 32.11
CA GLY A 606 -44.27 5.78 32.32
C GLY A 606 -43.62 4.55 31.70
N ALA A 607 -44.35 3.79 30.88
CA ALA A 607 -43.92 2.52 30.33
C ALA A 607 -43.43 2.66 28.88
N GLU A 608 -42.34 1.94 28.57
CA GLU A 608 -41.83 1.79 27.22
C GLU A 608 -42.57 0.65 26.50
N ARG A 609 -43.09 0.93 25.31
CA ARG A 609 -43.87 -0.01 24.51
C ARG A 609 -43.21 -0.24 23.15
N ASP A 610 -43.31 -1.47 22.67
CA ASP A 610 -42.94 -1.77 21.28
C ASP A 610 -43.97 -1.11 20.34
N THR A 611 -43.47 -0.50 19.25
CA THR A 611 -44.30 0.05 18.17
C THR A 611 -45.34 -0.94 17.62
N ALA A 612 -45.09 -2.25 17.70
CA ALA A 612 -46.03 -3.29 17.30
C ALA A 612 -47.30 -3.39 18.19
N THR A 613 -47.30 -2.76 19.37
CA THR A 613 -48.39 -2.82 20.36
C THR A 613 -49.28 -1.58 20.37
N LEU A 614 -49.04 -0.62 19.46
CA LEU A 614 -49.83 0.60 19.33
C LEU A 614 -51.20 0.31 18.68
N SER A 615 -52.24 1.04 19.09
CA SER A 615 -53.54 1.01 18.41
C SER A 615 -53.49 1.66 17.01
N GLY A 616 -54.54 1.50 16.21
CA GLY A 616 -54.58 2.01 14.84
C GLY A 616 -54.35 3.53 14.72
N GLY A 617 -54.97 4.33 15.60
CA GLY A 617 -54.77 5.78 15.64
C GLY A 617 -53.38 6.19 16.17
N GLU A 618 -52.85 5.46 17.15
CA GLU A 618 -51.51 5.71 17.71
C GLU A 618 -50.39 5.37 16.70
N THR A 619 -50.59 4.31 15.92
CA THR A 619 -49.69 3.92 14.84
C THR A 619 -49.65 4.99 13.74
N PHE A 620 -50.80 5.60 13.43
CA PHE A 620 -50.89 6.69 12.47
C PHE A 620 -50.09 7.91 12.93
N PHE A 621 -50.26 8.34 14.18
CA PHE A 621 -49.47 9.44 14.76
C PHE A 621 -47.97 9.17 14.75
N ALA A 622 -47.56 7.98 15.20
CA ALA A 622 -46.15 7.61 15.23
C ALA A 622 -45.54 7.62 13.81
N SER A 623 -46.28 7.10 12.82
CA SER A 623 -45.83 7.06 11.42
C SER A 623 -45.77 8.44 10.77
N LEU A 624 -46.77 9.29 11.00
CA LEU A 624 -46.81 10.66 10.48
C LEU A 624 -45.71 11.52 11.11
N ALA A 625 -45.55 11.44 12.43
CA ALA A 625 -44.46 12.12 13.14
C ALA A 625 -43.08 11.66 12.66
N LEU A 626 -42.90 10.36 12.40
CA LEU A 626 -41.65 9.79 11.87
C LEU A 626 -41.37 10.24 10.44
N ALA A 627 -42.36 10.23 9.55
CA ALA A 627 -42.22 10.69 8.17
C ALA A 627 -41.82 12.18 8.10
N LEU A 628 -42.45 13.00 8.94
CA LEU A 628 -42.11 14.41 9.08
C LEU A 628 -40.73 14.60 9.70
N GLY A 629 -40.39 13.84 10.75
CA GLY A 629 -39.07 13.86 11.38
C GLY A 629 -37.93 13.50 10.42
N LEU A 630 -38.16 12.49 9.57
CA LEU A 630 -37.22 12.08 8.52
C LEU A 630 -37.03 13.20 7.49
N ALA A 631 -38.12 13.82 7.05
CA ALA A 631 -38.05 14.93 6.08
C ALA A 631 -37.24 16.12 6.61
N ASP A 632 -37.33 16.43 7.91
CA ASP A 632 -36.53 17.49 8.53
C ASP A 632 -35.04 17.17 8.55
N VAL A 633 -34.67 15.99 9.07
CA VAL A 633 -33.26 15.59 9.17
C VAL A 633 -32.61 15.55 7.80
N VAL A 634 -33.31 15.02 6.78
CA VAL A 634 -32.83 15.01 5.39
C VAL A 634 -32.65 16.43 4.83
N THR A 635 -33.57 17.35 5.14
CA THR A 635 -33.49 18.76 4.69
C THR A 635 -32.32 19.51 5.34
N GLU A 636 -32.06 19.25 6.62
CA GLU A 636 -30.96 19.86 7.38
C GLU A 636 -29.58 19.38 6.88
N GLU A 637 -29.44 18.09 6.56
CA GLU A 637 -28.19 17.53 6.03
C GLU A 637 -27.86 17.98 4.59
N ALA A 638 -28.87 18.14 3.74
CA ALA A 638 -28.70 18.55 2.35
C ALA A 638 -28.39 20.04 2.18
N GLY A 639 -27.88 20.71 3.22
CA GLY A 639 -27.55 22.14 3.20
C GLY A 639 -28.76 23.05 3.04
N GLY A 640 -29.96 22.59 3.41
CA GLY A 640 -31.20 23.37 3.28
C GLY A 640 -31.92 23.21 1.93
N THR A 641 -31.58 22.22 1.12
CA THR A 641 -32.36 21.88 -0.09
C THR A 641 -33.71 21.30 0.36
N ARG A 642 -34.79 22.07 0.17
CA ARG A 642 -36.11 21.83 0.78
C ARG A 642 -36.84 20.68 0.07
N LEU A 643 -37.42 19.75 0.84
CA LEU A 643 -38.46 18.86 0.33
C LEU A 643 -39.76 19.67 0.14
N GLU A 644 -40.11 19.95 -1.11
CA GLU A 644 -41.19 20.89 -1.46
C GLU A 644 -42.61 20.30 -1.30
N THR A 645 -42.77 18.98 -1.27
CA THR A 645 -44.12 18.35 -1.25
C THR A 645 -44.19 17.04 -0.45
N LEU A 646 -45.20 16.90 0.40
CA LEU A 646 -45.52 15.69 1.18
C LEU A 646 -46.94 15.23 0.85
N PHE A 647 -47.12 13.95 0.50
CA PHE A 647 -48.44 13.34 0.32
C PHE A 647 -48.75 12.35 1.45
N ILE A 648 -49.92 12.48 2.05
CA ILE A 648 -50.44 11.58 3.09
C ILE A 648 -51.67 10.87 2.52
N ASP A 649 -51.58 9.55 2.31
CA ASP A 649 -52.64 8.73 1.72
C ASP A 649 -53.31 7.84 2.78
N GLU A 650 -54.56 8.17 3.12
CA GLU A 650 -55.40 7.45 4.09
C GLU A 650 -54.83 7.38 5.52
N GLY A 651 -55.65 6.90 6.48
CA GLY A 651 -55.24 6.73 7.90
C GLY A 651 -55.87 7.70 8.89
N PHE A 652 -56.61 8.71 8.41
CA PHE A 652 -57.41 9.60 9.26
C PHE A 652 -58.71 8.96 9.75
N GLY A 653 -59.20 7.90 9.09
CA GLY A 653 -60.46 7.23 9.44
C GLY A 653 -60.41 6.36 10.71
N SER A 654 -59.21 6.12 11.26
CA SER A 654 -59.02 5.43 12.55
C SER A 654 -58.84 6.39 13.73
N LEU A 655 -58.96 7.70 13.50
CA LEU A 655 -58.85 8.75 14.52
C LEU A 655 -60.24 9.17 14.99
N ASP A 656 -60.38 9.50 16.27
CA ASP A 656 -61.56 10.19 16.77
C ASP A 656 -61.53 11.69 16.40
N GLU A 657 -62.67 12.37 16.54
CA GLU A 657 -62.89 13.76 16.11
C GLU A 657 -61.93 14.75 16.81
N GLN A 658 -61.66 14.57 18.11
CA GLN A 658 -60.74 15.44 18.85
C GLN A 658 -59.29 15.23 18.40
N THR A 659 -58.93 13.98 18.14
CA THR A 659 -57.60 13.59 17.66
C THR A 659 -57.32 14.06 16.23
N LEU A 660 -58.34 14.09 15.37
CA LEU A 660 -58.24 14.60 14.00
C LEU A 660 -57.91 16.09 13.97
N ASP A 661 -58.45 16.86 14.91
CA ASP A 661 -58.20 18.30 15.05
C ASP A 661 -56.75 18.60 15.37
N GLU A 662 -56.18 17.89 16.34
CA GLU A 662 -54.77 18.05 16.74
C GLU A 662 -53.81 17.70 15.59
N VAL A 663 -54.14 16.72 14.74
CA VAL A 663 -53.36 16.41 13.53
C VAL A 663 -53.40 17.56 12.53
N LEU A 664 -54.60 18.10 12.28
CA LEU A 664 -54.81 19.15 11.28
C LEU A 664 -54.08 20.44 11.65
N ASP A 665 -54.11 20.84 12.92
CA ASP A 665 -53.39 22.02 13.41
C ASP A 665 -51.87 21.87 13.16
N VAL A 666 -51.33 20.66 13.34
CA VAL A 666 -49.91 20.39 13.05
C VAL A 666 -49.62 20.44 11.55
N LEU A 667 -50.51 19.92 10.70
CA LEU A 667 -50.37 20.01 9.24
C LEU A 667 -50.48 21.44 8.72
N ASP A 668 -51.37 22.26 9.30
CA ASP A 668 -51.48 23.69 8.96
C ASP A 668 -50.22 24.47 9.38
N SER A 669 -49.65 24.19 10.55
CA SER A 669 -48.37 24.80 10.97
C SER A 669 -47.19 24.46 10.03
N LEU A 670 -47.28 23.35 9.28
CA LEU A 670 -46.29 22.98 8.28
C LEU A 670 -46.53 23.70 6.94
N ARG A 671 -47.79 24.00 6.60
CA ARG A 671 -48.17 24.80 5.43
C ARG A 671 -47.59 26.21 5.51
N GLU A 672 -47.54 26.80 6.71
CA GLU A 672 -46.98 28.15 6.96
C GLU A 672 -45.46 28.26 6.69
N ARG A 673 -44.75 27.13 6.53
CA ARG A 673 -43.30 27.08 6.29
C ARG A 673 -42.92 26.78 4.84
N ASP A 674 -43.74 27.21 3.88
CA ASP A 674 -43.57 26.97 2.43
C ASP A 674 -43.50 25.48 2.04
N ARG A 675 -44.22 24.59 2.74
CA ARG A 675 -44.31 23.17 2.38
C ARG A 675 -45.70 22.84 1.81
N CYS A 676 -45.74 22.18 0.65
CA CYS A 676 -47.00 21.68 0.09
C CYS A 676 -47.35 20.33 0.75
N VAL A 677 -48.46 20.27 1.49
CA VAL A 677 -48.98 19.02 2.07
C VAL A 677 -50.25 18.61 1.33
N GLY A 678 -50.22 17.48 0.63
CA GLY A 678 -51.37 16.85 -0.01
C GLY A 678 -51.96 15.75 0.88
N ILE A 679 -53.27 15.82 1.13
CA ILE A 679 -53.99 14.84 1.96
C ILE A 679 -55.00 14.10 1.09
N VAL A 680 -54.98 12.77 1.12
CA VAL A 680 -56.00 11.90 0.51
C VAL A 680 -56.77 11.21 1.62
N SER A 681 -58.06 11.50 1.74
CA SER A 681 -58.90 10.93 2.80
C SER A 681 -60.37 10.86 2.38
N HIS A 682 -61.07 9.88 2.93
CA HIS A 682 -62.52 9.70 2.79
C HIS A 682 -63.31 10.24 4.00
N VAL A 683 -62.64 10.78 5.02
CA VAL A 683 -63.27 11.30 6.24
C VAL A 683 -63.99 12.61 5.95
N ALA A 684 -65.28 12.68 6.30
CA ALA A 684 -66.13 13.84 6.02
C ALA A 684 -65.67 15.11 6.74
N ASP A 685 -65.09 15.00 7.94
CA ASP A 685 -64.68 16.14 8.77
C ASP A 685 -63.48 16.90 8.18
N LEU A 686 -62.55 16.20 7.51
CA LEU A 686 -61.44 16.82 6.77
C LEU A 686 -61.93 17.69 5.62
N ARG A 687 -63.06 17.31 5.03
CA ARG A 687 -63.70 17.99 3.91
C ARG A 687 -64.28 19.35 4.28
N GLN A 688 -64.46 19.64 5.56
CA GLN A 688 -64.91 20.96 6.02
C GLN A 688 -63.75 21.88 6.38
N ARG A 689 -62.60 21.30 6.74
CA ARG A 689 -61.45 22.04 7.30
C ARG A 689 -60.38 22.40 6.27
N VAL A 690 -60.22 21.60 5.21
CA VAL A 690 -59.28 21.92 4.11
C VAL A 690 -60.05 22.62 2.98
N PRO A 691 -59.85 23.92 2.74
CA PRO A 691 -60.68 24.68 1.81
C PRO A 691 -60.35 24.42 0.34
N ALA A 692 -59.10 24.04 0.02
CA ALA A 692 -58.69 23.63 -1.32
C ALA A 692 -58.83 22.11 -1.47
N GLN A 693 -59.79 21.65 -2.27
CA GLN A 693 -60.15 20.23 -2.37
C GLN A 693 -60.15 19.76 -3.82
N LEU A 694 -59.71 18.51 -3.99
CA LEU A 694 -59.90 17.74 -5.21
C LEU A 694 -60.91 16.62 -4.90
N GLU A 695 -62.19 16.88 -5.12
CA GLU A 695 -63.27 15.90 -4.89
C GLU A 695 -63.29 14.86 -6.01
N VAL A 696 -63.20 13.58 -5.65
CA VAL A 696 -63.37 12.46 -6.58
C VAL A 696 -64.84 12.01 -6.60
N VAL A 697 -65.58 12.32 -7.67
CA VAL A 697 -66.97 11.91 -7.86
C VAL A 697 -67.03 10.62 -8.66
N LYS A 698 -67.47 9.52 -8.03
CA LYS A 698 -67.65 8.22 -8.68
C LYS A 698 -68.96 8.17 -9.45
N SER A 699 -68.90 7.74 -10.72
CA SER A 699 -70.06 7.55 -11.59
C SER A 699 -70.05 6.14 -12.21
N ARG A 700 -71.15 5.76 -12.86
CA ARG A 700 -71.28 4.46 -13.56
C ARG A 700 -70.30 4.30 -14.74
N HIS A 701 -69.66 5.38 -15.18
CA HIS A 701 -68.73 5.43 -16.32
C HIS A 701 -67.29 5.80 -15.89
N GLY A 702 -66.98 5.78 -14.59
CA GLY A 702 -65.65 6.14 -14.05
C GLY A 702 -65.70 7.23 -12.98
N SER A 703 -64.53 7.66 -12.52
CA SER A 703 -64.36 8.71 -11.50
C SER A 703 -63.97 10.03 -12.17
N ALA A 704 -64.67 11.12 -11.83
CA ALA A 704 -64.32 12.47 -12.30
C ALA A 704 -63.81 13.31 -11.12
N LEU A 705 -62.83 14.18 -11.38
CA LEU A 705 -62.32 15.13 -10.38
C LEU A 705 -63.08 16.45 -10.47
N ARG A 706 -63.51 16.96 -9.32
CA ARG A 706 -64.02 18.32 -9.17
C ARG A 706 -63.07 19.09 -8.27
N HIS A 707 -62.50 20.16 -8.81
CA HIS A 707 -61.65 21.05 -8.03
C HIS A 707 -62.54 22.09 -7.33
N HIS A 708 -62.46 22.13 -6.01
CA HIS A 708 -63.00 23.19 -5.18
C HIS A 708 -61.83 24.04 -4.71
N ALA A 709 -61.59 25.16 -5.38
CA ALA A 709 -60.58 26.12 -4.95
C ALA A 709 -61.12 26.90 -3.75
N ALA A 710 -60.27 27.16 -2.75
CA ALA A 710 -60.57 28.15 -1.73
C ALA A 710 -60.84 29.51 -2.41
N PRO A 711 -61.83 30.32 -1.95
CA PRO A 711 -61.88 31.71 -2.36
C PRO A 711 -60.54 32.36 -2.00
N ALA A 712 -59.95 33.10 -2.94
CA ALA A 712 -58.72 33.83 -2.69
C ALA A 712 -59.02 34.88 -1.60
N ASP A 713 -58.48 34.68 -0.40
CA ASP A 713 -58.43 35.73 0.62
C ASP A 713 -57.54 36.86 0.08
N GLY A 714 -58.12 38.05 0.03
CA GLY A 714 -57.45 39.31 -0.35
C GLY A 714 -56.74 39.97 0.81
#